data_AF-A0A7W0Y803-F1
#
_entry.id   AF-A0A7W0Y803-F1
#
_cell.length_a   1.000
_cell.length_b   1.000
_cell.length_c   1.000
_cell.angle_alpha   90.00
_cell.angle_beta   90.00
_cell.angle_gamma   90.00
#
_symmetry.space_group_name_H-M   'P 1'
#
loop_
_entity.id
_entity.type
_entity.pdbx_description
1 polymer ?
#
loop_
_entity_poly.entity_id
_entity_poly.type
_entity_poly.pdbx_seq_one_letter_code
_entity_poly.pdbx_strand_id
1 'polypeptide(L)'
;MHSHNESAFNAKIDAALKRVRTILDNTRNPQSAADVPHRYDDKYLLAEFLTRVSIASLLQCLGNIGLSSEALDQLRDWAQTRSVTIRLKAQEDCRYLREETRTVDSANQIVTETRSFLGTKSKTEKIVTTVVEHFWGFDFKYALVAFQGSSDDNAITLLERSGSIEIKTGAKVTPIPKTVVRPAMDVNITWLLSHIDAESRASFVIDRTQPSCHTPRRNEQIDQALQAFEELASWCAQVRSYFLAELFPVQQDHGLDLAAIRDADIFVPVLPLLEGATGTGEQDLLPLGYMQAFLGEEQRSLTSKCLDLAKVFPRDATVITAVEAGLVVILLHASQVCRHFADGVDYIEGMLRDQLIAAIGKEVTPAEFTSYMDFHARKLVKPAYRPQPFSHAVRRPDHDPEGAVSLEVAAAGSMTDPISTLVAWSAATRPMTFALDASTRVSFLGDRFLHAWISHQFSGASPLALSLVARARQFSSFILLVGRIASMDVFEPKFGIIVQNKDVLKIPLMLEQIPTPKEFRDAIASLSPEQQRFAKAFRGMQLESTLFGVCVIQIKPQLEKLLKLPPDSLTKEIKLTQELLYLMSEYQIPSDLLSYDGPAESASVDKLGRVKEYVARMQEMIDLSKARQIEEARERESFRLAEANQTRLPPPAQSASYPSAPPSYAPMPMGGPPMFSGSAPPPRSAPARPSAAPPPPQAAVAPPPPPVAPPPESPRSATRTEQHMAPQSSSIDGDPVDYTK
;
A
#
# COMPACT_ATOMS: atom_id res chain seq x y z
N MET A 1 0.65 -16.30 2.83
CA MET A 1 0.72 -16.40 1.36
C MET A 1 1.05 -15.03 0.78
N HIS A 2 2.33 -14.76 0.55
CA HIS A 2 2.76 -13.57 -0.18
C HIS A 2 2.36 -13.75 -1.65
N SER A 3 1.92 -12.69 -2.33
CA SER A 3 1.56 -12.76 -3.74
C SER A 3 2.79 -13.18 -4.55
N HIS A 4 2.77 -14.39 -5.11
CA HIS A 4 3.79 -14.85 -6.06
C HIS A 4 3.87 -13.84 -7.22
N ASN A 5 4.97 -13.08 -7.29
CA ASN A 5 5.21 -12.15 -8.38
C ASN A 5 5.97 -12.87 -9.49
N GLU A 6 5.22 -13.57 -10.32
CA GLU A 6 5.73 -14.37 -11.43
C GLU A 6 6.66 -13.58 -12.35
N SER A 7 6.34 -12.30 -12.64
CA SER A 7 7.19 -11.46 -13.49
C SER A 7 8.57 -11.21 -12.90
N ALA A 8 8.63 -10.95 -11.59
CA ALA A 8 9.89 -10.76 -10.89
C ALA A 8 10.68 -12.07 -10.77
N PHE A 9 9.99 -13.18 -10.58
CA PHE A 9 10.61 -14.50 -10.50
C PHE A 9 11.19 -14.94 -11.86
N ASN A 10 10.45 -14.75 -12.97
CA ASN A 10 10.94 -15.03 -14.31
C ASN A 10 12.19 -14.21 -14.65
N ALA A 11 12.22 -12.92 -14.27
CA ALA A 11 13.41 -12.09 -14.46
C ALA A 11 14.64 -12.61 -13.67
N LYS A 12 14.43 -13.20 -12.48
CA LYS A 12 15.50 -13.86 -11.72
C LYS A 12 15.97 -15.15 -12.39
N ILE A 13 15.05 -15.96 -12.92
CA ILE A 13 15.39 -17.17 -13.69
C ILE A 13 16.25 -16.80 -14.89
N ASP A 14 15.88 -15.77 -15.65
CA ASP A 14 16.64 -15.31 -16.82
C ASP A 14 18.06 -14.84 -16.46
N ALA A 15 18.20 -14.12 -15.34
CA ALA A 15 19.51 -13.71 -14.82
C ALA A 15 20.35 -14.92 -14.40
N ALA A 16 19.73 -15.89 -13.70
CA ALA A 16 20.39 -17.11 -13.28
C ALA A 16 20.81 -17.98 -14.46
N LEU A 17 19.97 -18.11 -15.50
CA LEU A 17 20.27 -18.84 -16.73
C LEU A 17 21.53 -18.32 -17.44
N LYS A 18 21.72 -16.99 -17.48
CA LYS A 18 22.96 -16.40 -18.03
C LYS A 18 24.19 -16.87 -17.26
N ARG A 19 24.09 -16.99 -15.93
CA ARG A 19 25.18 -17.47 -15.08
C ARG A 19 25.39 -18.98 -15.23
N VAL A 20 24.31 -19.75 -15.24
CA VAL A 20 24.33 -21.21 -15.42
C VAL A 20 25.05 -21.61 -16.72
N ARG A 21 24.79 -20.90 -17.82
CA ARG A 21 25.48 -21.15 -19.11
C ARG A 21 27.01 -20.96 -19.07
N THR A 22 27.53 -20.26 -18.07
CA THR A 22 28.99 -20.08 -17.89
C THR A 22 29.65 -21.19 -17.08
N ILE A 23 28.88 -21.98 -16.33
CA ILE A 23 29.38 -23.03 -15.43
C ILE A 23 29.09 -24.44 -15.94
N LEU A 24 28.15 -24.60 -16.86
CA LEU A 24 27.84 -25.89 -17.48
C LEU A 24 28.66 -26.10 -18.74
N ASP A 25 28.90 -27.38 -19.07
CA ASP A 25 29.55 -27.77 -20.32
C ASP A 25 28.76 -27.29 -21.55
N ASN A 26 29.46 -26.95 -22.63
CA ASN A 26 28.87 -26.48 -23.90
C ASN A 26 27.92 -27.49 -24.58
N THR A 27 27.87 -28.73 -24.08
CA THR A 27 26.95 -29.78 -24.54
C THR A 27 25.59 -29.71 -23.86
N ARG A 28 25.42 -28.85 -22.85
CA ARG A 28 24.19 -28.68 -22.08
C ARG A 28 23.38 -27.48 -22.56
N ASN A 29 22.06 -27.59 -22.48
CA ASN A 29 21.11 -26.58 -22.92
C ASN A 29 19.98 -26.38 -21.90
N PRO A 30 20.29 -25.82 -20.71
CA PRO A 30 19.30 -25.54 -19.68
C PRO A 30 18.33 -24.44 -20.13
N GLN A 31 17.04 -24.68 -19.93
CA GLN A 31 15.94 -23.78 -20.25
C GLN A 31 14.92 -23.72 -19.11
N SER A 32 14.09 -22.68 -19.10
CA SER A 32 12.98 -22.56 -18.17
C SER A 32 12.04 -23.75 -18.32
N ALA A 33 11.54 -24.33 -17.23
CA ALA A 33 10.71 -25.54 -17.33
C ALA A 33 9.43 -25.33 -18.15
N ALA A 34 8.85 -24.13 -18.14
CA ALA A 34 7.67 -23.80 -18.96
C ALA A 34 7.94 -23.83 -20.48
N ASP A 35 9.19 -23.64 -20.90
CA ASP A 35 9.57 -23.55 -22.32
C ASP A 35 10.02 -24.90 -22.91
N VAL A 36 10.18 -25.92 -22.07
CA VAL A 36 10.63 -27.25 -22.48
C VAL A 36 9.44 -28.21 -22.55
N PRO A 37 9.26 -28.98 -23.62
CA PRO A 37 8.28 -30.07 -23.64
C PRO A 37 8.60 -31.12 -22.57
N HIS A 38 7.69 -31.32 -21.62
CA HIS A 38 7.83 -32.26 -20.50
C HIS A 38 6.49 -32.93 -20.16
N ARG A 39 6.55 -34.06 -19.46
CA ARG A 39 5.40 -34.82 -18.94
C ARG A 39 5.00 -34.34 -17.55
N TYR A 40 3.81 -34.76 -17.11
CA TYR A 40 3.35 -34.47 -15.76
C TYR A 40 4.29 -35.02 -14.68
N ASP A 41 4.81 -36.23 -14.86
CA ASP A 41 5.72 -36.87 -13.89
C ASP A 41 7.04 -36.12 -13.70
N ASP A 42 7.51 -35.41 -14.72
CA ASP A 42 8.75 -34.61 -14.67
C ASP A 42 8.61 -33.43 -13.71
N LYS A 43 7.38 -32.96 -13.46
CA LYS A 43 7.12 -31.85 -12.53
C LYS A 43 7.32 -32.25 -11.07
N TYR A 44 7.03 -33.50 -10.72
CA TYR A 44 7.38 -34.03 -9.41
C TYR A 44 8.89 -34.20 -9.26
N LEU A 45 9.56 -34.69 -10.31
CA LEU A 45 11.02 -34.80 -10.30
C LEU A 45 11.67 -33.41 -10.17
N LEU A 46 11.09 -32.39 -10.80
CA LEU A 46 11.53 -31.00 -10.65
C LEU A 46 11.31 -30.49 -9.22
N ALA A 47 10.16 -30.75 -8.61
CA ALA A 47 9.89 -30.40 -7.21
C ALA A 47 10.88 -31.11 -6.26
N GLU A 48 11.10 -32.41 -6.43
CA GLU A 48 12.09 -33.19 -5.67
C GLU A 48 13.51 -32.62 -5.84
N PHE A 49 13.89 -32.25 -7.07
CA PHE A 49 15.18 -31.63 -7.37
C PHE A 49 15.34 -30.28 -6.65
N LEU A 50 14.34 -29.39 -6.73
CA LEU A 50 14.36 -28.12 -6.01
C LEU A 50 14.52 -28.33 -4.50
N THR A 51 13.81 -29.29 -3.92
CA THR A 51 13.95 -29.60 -2.49
C THR A 51 15.35 -30.11 -2.17
N ARG A 52 15.88 -31.07 -2.93
CA ARG A 52 17.23 -31.63 -2.70
C ARG A 52 18.32 -30.57 -2.82
N VAL A 53 18.26 -29.72 -3.84
CA VAL A 53 19.22 -28.61 -4.01
C VAL A 53 19.12 -27.62 -2.85
N SER A 54 17.91 -27.30 -2.40
CA SER A 54 17.70 -26.39 -1.26
C SER A 54 18.29 -26.96 0.03
N ILE A 55 18.06 -28.25 0.31
CA ILE A 55 18.64 -28.95 1.46
C ILE A 55 20.18 -28.87 1.39
N ALA A 56 20.77 -29.23 0.25
CA ALA A 56 22.23 -29.24 0.08
C ALA A 56 22.84 -27.84 0.22
N SER A 57 22.21 -26.82 -0.35
CA SER A 57 22.61 -25.41 -0.23
C SER A 57 22.55 -24.90 1.21
N LEU A 58 21.51 -25.25 1.97
CA LEU A 58 21.41 -24.91 3.38
C LEU A 58 22.49 -25.61 4.22
N LEU A 59 22.83 -26.87 3.90
CA LEU A 59 23.95 -27.56 4.55
C LEU A 59 25.30 -26.91 4.23
N GLN A 60 25.51 -26.44 2.99
CA GLN A 60 26.69 -25.65 2.66
C GLN A 60 26.73 -24.33 3.46
N CYS A 61 25.60 -23.65 3.64
CA CYS A 61 25.52 -22.46 4.50
C CYS A 61 25.96 -22.78 5.93
N LEU A 62 25.46 -23.89 6.52
CA LEU A 62 25.89 -24.33 7.86
C LEU A 62 27.38 -24.71 7.89
N GLY A 63 27.90 -25.34 6.84
CA GLY A 63 29.32 -25.63 6.69
C GLY A 63 30.20 -24.37 6.72
N ASN A 64 29.77 -23.31 6.03
CA ASN A 64 30.45 -22.00 6.05
C ASN A 64 30.33 -21.29 7.42
N ILE A 65 29.36 -21.65 8.26
CA ILE A 65 29.22 -21.16 9.65
C ILE A 65 30.07 -21.98 10.63
N GLY A 66 30.58 -23.14 10.22
CA GLY A 66 31.49 -23.98 11.03
C GLY A 66 31.02 -25.40 11.28
N LEU A 67 29.94 -25.86 10.63
CA LEU A 67 29.52 -27.26 10.69
C LEU A 67 30.51 -28.16 9.92
N SER A 68 31.32 -28.93 10.65
CA SER A 68 32.22 -29.92 10.04
C SER A 68 31.45 -31.16 9.56
N SER A 69 32.09 -31.98 8.72
CA SER A 69 31.53 -33.28 8.29
C SER A 69 31.27 -34.22 9.46
N GLU A 70 32.22 -34.28 10.41
CA GLU A 70 32.09 -35.10 11.63
C GLU A 70 30.91 -34.63 12.50
N ALA A 71 30.74 -33.31 12.63
CA ALA A 71 29.61 -32.74 13.35
C ALA A 71 28.29 -33.03 12.62
N LEU A 72 28.25 -32.96 11.29
CA LEU A 72 27.06 -33.28 10.50
C LEU A 72 26.63 -34.73 10.70
N ASP A 73 27.57 -35.69 10.67
CA ASP A 73 27.29 -37.09 10.96
C ASP A 73 26.69 -37.27 12.36
N GLN A 74 27.26 -36.60 13.36
CA GLN A 74 26.74 -36.62 14.73
C GLN A 74 25.33 -36.02 14.83
N LEU A 75 25.06 -34.89 14.16
CA LEU A 75 23.73 -34.28 14.14
C LEU A 75 22.69 -35.19 13.46
N ARG A 76 23.08 -35.90 12.38
CA ARG A 76 22.21 -36.88 11.71
C ARG A 76 21.85 -38.02 12.66
N ASP A 77 22.82 -38.55 13.39
CA ASP A 77 22.58 -39.63 14.36
C ASP A 77 21.66 -39.16 15.51
N TRP A 78 21.82 -37.91 15.97
CA TRP A 78 20.90 -37.31 16.93
C TRP A 78 19.47 -37.22 16.39
N ALA A 79 19.30 -36.77 15.14
CA ALA A 79 17.99 -36.58 14.51
C ALA A 79 17.17 -37.88 14.40
N GLN A 80 17.81 -39.05 14.41
CA GLN A 80 17.13 -40.35 14.41
C GLN A 80 16.40 -40.64 15.73
N THR A 81 16.82 -40.03 16.84
CA THR A 81 16.31 -40.35 18.18
C THR A 81 15.64 -39.17 18.87
N ARG A 82 16.09 -37.94 18.61
CA ARG A 82 15.63 -36.72 19.26
C ARG A 82 15.61 -35.55 18.29
N SER A 83 14.85 -34.52 18.63
CA SER A 83 14.88 -33.25 17.91
C SER A 83 16.26 -32.60 18.01
N VAL A 84 16.75 -32.05 16.90
CA VAL A 84 18.00 -31.28 16.83
C VAL A 84 17.69 -29.81 16.62
N THR A 85 18.28 -28.95 17.44
CA THR A 85 18.03 -27.50 17.46
C THR A 85 19.34 -26.74 17.32
N ILE A 86 19.37 -25.71 16.48
CA ILE A 86 20.42 -24.69 16.47
C ILE A 86 19.94 -23.50 17.31
N ARG A 87 20.81 -23.01 18.20
CA ARG A 87 20.54 -21.87 19.08
C ARG A 87 21.63 -20.81 18.96
N LEU A 88 21.22 -19.55 18.81
CA LEU A 88 22.08 -18.41 19.12
C LEU A 88 21.92 -18.06 20.62
N LYS A 89 23.05 -18.02 21.33
CA LYS A 89 23.14 -17.44 22.68
C LYS A 89 24.02 -16.20 22.63
N ALA A 90 23.59 -15.13 23.28
CA ALA A 90 24.39 -13.91 23.39
C ALA A 90 24.30 -13.28 24.77
N GLN A 91 25.43 -12.77 25.24
CA GLN A 91 25.59 -12.03 26.49
C GLN A 91 26.43 -10.78 26.24
N GLU A 92 25.99 -9.67 26.81
CA GLU A 92 26.61 -8.36 26.69
C GLU A 92 26.78 -7.75 28.07
N ASP A 93 27.95 -7.19 28.35
CA ASP A 93 28.30 -6.61 29.65
C ASP A 93 28.85 -5.19 29.48
N CYS A 94 28.34 -4.24 30.26
CA CYS A 94 28.74 -2.83 30.22
C CYS A 94 29.28 -2.37 31.58
N ARG A 95 30.51 -1.87 31.59
CA ARG A 95 31.19 -1.37 32.81
C ARG A 95 31.75 0.03 32.62
N TYR A 96 31.67 0.85 33.66
CA TYR A 96 32.32 2.18 33.65
C TYR A 96 33.84 2.04 33.69
N LEU A 97 34.56 2.80 32.86
CA LEU A 97 36.03 2.81 32.82
C LEU A 97 36.59 4.09 33.44
N ARG A 98 36.33 5.25 32.82
CA ARG A 98 36.98 6.53 33.19
C ARG A 98 36.18 7.76 32.76
N GLU A 99 36.60 8.91 33.27
CA GLU A 99 36.16 10.25 32.88
C GLU A 99 37.35 11.00 32.27
N GLU A 100 37.14 11.69 31.16
CA GLU A 100 38.15 12.52 30.50
C GLU A 100 37.56 13.89 30.19
N THR A 101 38.35 14.94 30.37
CA THR A 101 37.91 16.32 30.13
C THR A 101 38.68 16.88 28.95
N ARG A 102 37.99 17.26 27.88
CA ARG A 102 38.60 17.94 26.72
C ARG A 102 38.07 19.36 26.55
N THR A 103 38.96 20.26 26.16
CA THR A 103 38.60 21.64 25.82
C THR A 103 38.33 21.73 24.33
N VAL A 104 37.13 22.19 23.96
CA VAL A 104 36.75 22.42 22.58
C VAL A 104 36.58 23.93 22.39
N ASP A 105 37.35 24.49 21.46
CA ASP A 105 37.22 25.90 21.08
C ASP A 105 35.87 26.14 20.39
N SER A 106 35.05 27.06 20.91
CA SER A 106 33.79 27.44 20.26
C SER A 106 34.05 28.13 18.93
N ALA A 107 33.20 27.86 17.92
CA ALA A 107 33.23 28.53 16.62
C ALA A 107 32.86 30.03 16.71
N ASN A 108 32.26 30.48 17.81
CA ASN A 108 31.87 31.88 18.02
C ASN A 108 32.95 32.63 18.82
N GLN A 109 33.67 33.55 18.16
CA GLN A 109 34.55 34.52 18.81
C GLN A 109 33.76 35.80 19.10
N ILE A 110 33.77 36.30 20.34
CA ILE A 110 33.26 37.63 20.66
C ILE A 110 34.46 38.58 20.66
N VAL A 111 34.48 39.48 19.67
CA VAL A 111 35.46 40.58 19.61
C VAL A 111 34.82 41.80 20.27
N THR A 112 35.36 42.21 21.41
CA THR A 112 34.92 43.44 22.09
C THR A 112 35.93 44.54 21.77
N GLU A 113 35.53 45.51 20.93
CA GLU A 113 36.33 46.71 20.68
C GLU A 113 36.07 47.76 21.77
N THR A 114 37.12 48.19 22.47
CA THR A 114 37.04 49.34 23.38
C THR A 114 37.84 50.49 22.77
N ARG A 115 37.18 51.61 22.46
CA ARG A 115 37.83 52.81 21.90
C ARG A 115 38.36 53.69 23.03
N SER A 116 39.67 53.96 23.02
CA SER A 116 40.29 55.03 23.82
C SER A 116 41.09 55.97 22.91
N PHE A 117 41.28 57.20 23.38
CA PHE A 117 41.72 58.40 22.66
C PHE A 117 43.12 58.32 22.00
N LEU A 118 43.78 57.16 21.99
CA LEU A 118 45.12 56.96 21.43
C LEU A 118 45.29 55.59 20.71
N GLY A 119 44.29 55.19 19.92
CA GLY A 119 44.36 54.04 19.00
C GLY A 119 43.50 52.84 19.41
N THR A 120 42.94 52.16 18.39
CA THR A 120 42.04 51.01 18.54
C THR A 120 42.81 49.77 19.00
N LYS A 121 42.44 49.18 20.14
CA LYS A 121 42.85 47.82 20.53
C LYS A 121 41.61 46.92 20.52
N SER A 122 41.62 45.89 19.66
CA SER A 122 40.64 44.81 19.68
C SER A 122 41.03 43.77 20.73
N LYS A 123 40.08 43.35 21.58
CA LYS A 123 40.25 42.24 22.51
C LYS A 123 39.36 41.09 22.04
N THR A 124 39.99 40.01 21.58
CA THR A 124 39.31 38.79 21.14
C THR A 124 39.18 37.85 22.33
N GLU A 125 37.96 37.62 22.84
CA GLU A 125 37.70 36.62 23.87
C GLU A 125 37.20 35.32 23.21
N LYS A 126 38.01 34.27 23.36
CA LYS A 126 37.75 32.94 22.82
C LYS A 126 36.99 32.13 23.88
N ILE A 127 35.74 31.78 23.59
CA ILE A 127 34.94 30.93 24.49
C ILE A 127 35.44 29.50 24.34
N VAL A 128 36.12 28.99 25.38
CA VAL A 128 36.55 27.59 25.48
C VAL A 128 35.46 26.83 26.21
N THR A 129 34.83 25.87 25.54
CA THR A 129 33.83 25.00 26.17
C THR A 129 34.51 23.72 26.63
N THR A 130 34.50 23.47 27.94
CA THR A 130 34.99 22.22 28.51
C THR A 130 33.92 21.14 28.35
N VAL A 131 34.24 20.08 27.61
CA VAL A 131 33.37 18.91 27.41
C VAL A 131 33.92 17.76 28.27
N VAL A 132 33.08 17.24 29.16
CA VAL A 132 33.37 16.04 29.97
C VAL A 132 32.84 14.82 29.22
N GLU A 133 33.68 13.81 29.08
CA GLU A 133 33.40 12.59 28.33
C GLU A 133 33.60 11.39 29.24
N HIS A 134 32.63 10.50 29.28
CA HIS A 134 32.65 9.28 30.08
C HIS A 134 32.87 8.08 29.17
N PHE A 135 33.80 7.21 29.56
CA PHE A 135 34.15 6.01 28.81
C PHE A 135 33.65 4.76 29.53
N TRP A 136 33.04 3.87 28.76
CA TRP A 136 32.45 2.61 29.22
C TRP A 136 33.04 1.46 28.41
N GLY A 137 33.40 0.36 29.05
CA GLY A 137 33.80 -0.87 28.40
C GLY A 137 32.57 -1.70 28.11
N PHE A 138 32.44 -2.15 26.87
CA PHE A 138 31.38 -3.04 26.42
C PHE A 138 32.01 -4.35 25.95
N ASP A 139 31.76 -5.42 26.70
CA ASP A 139 32.18 -6.76 26.36
C ASP A 139 30.99 -7.52 25.76
N PHE A 140 31.19 -8.25 24.67
CA PHE A 140 30.16 -9.10 24.09
C PHE A 140 30.68 -10.53 23.93
N LYS A 141 29.78 -11.50 24.06
CA LYS A 141 30.02 -12.91 23.78
C LYS A 141 28.79 -13.52 23.14
N TYR A 142 28.96 -14.23 22.03
CA TYR A 142 27.88 -15.02 21.45
C TYR A 142 28.40 -16.38 20.93
N ALA A 143 27.49 -17.35 20.88
CA ALA A 143 27.75 -18.66 20.31
C ALA A 143 26.53 -19.19 19.54
N LEU A 144 26.78 -19.77 18.37
CA LEU A 144 25.85 -20.64 17.66
C LEU A 144 26.18 -22.08 18.01
N VAL A 145 25.21 -22.77 18.61
CA VAL A 145 25.38 -24.15 19.09
C VAL A 145 24.25 -25.03 18.58
N ALA A 146 24.58 -26.28 18.23
CA ALA A 146 23.61 -27.30 17.84
C ALA A 146 23.51 -28.36 18.95
N PHE A 147 22.31 -28.71 19.38
CA PHE A 147 22.08 -29.68 20.46
C PHE A 147 20.87 -30.57 20.22
N GLN A 148 20.84 -31.71 20.91
CA GLN A 148 19.72 -32.67 20.84
C GLN A 148 18.77 -32.54 22.04
N GLY A 149 17.47 -32.71 21.79
CA GLY A 149 16.43 -32.60 22.81
C GLY A 149 16.25 -31.17 23.30
N SER A 150 16.20 -30.98 24.63
CA SER A 150 15.86 -29.71 25.27
C SER A 150 17.01 -29.02 26.02
N SER A 151 18.17 -29.67 26.14
CA SER A 151 19.35 -29.13 26.85
C SER A 151 20.56 -29.05 25.93
N ASP A 152 21.36 -28.01 26.10
CA ASP A 152 22.58 -27.77 25.34
C ASP A 152 23.86 -28.17 26.07
N ASP A 153 23.77 -29.00 27.11
CA ASP A 153 24.92 -29.47 27.90
C ASP A 153 25.98 -30.20 27.06
N ASN A 154 25.56 -30.91 26.01
CA ASN A 154 26.43 -31.63 25.07
C ASN A 154 26.38 -31.01 23.67
N ALA A 155 26.24 -29.69 23.57
CA ALA A 155 26.08 -29.03 22.28
C ALA A 155 27.38 -29.01 21.46
N ILE A 156 27.23 -29.09 20.14
CA ILE A 156 28.30 -28.83 19.17
C ILE A 156 28.33 -27.32 18.92
N THR A 157 29.48 -26.70 19.12
CA THR A 157 29.66 -25.28 18.81
C THR A 157 29.97 -25.12 17.33
N LEU A 158 29.10 -24.41 16.61
CA LEU A 158 29.29 -24.08 15.19
C LEU A 158 30.17 -22.84 15.05
N LEU A 159 29.87 -21.79 15.83
CA LEU A 159 30.60 -20.54 15.83
C LEU A 159 30.58 -19.93 17.23
N GLU A 160 31.72 -19.47 17.74
CA GLU A 160 31.81 -18.71 18.99
C GLU A 160 32.73 -17.50 18.81
N ARG A 161 32.29 -16.35 19.31
CA ARG A 161 33.06 -15.11 19.33
C ARG A 161 32.83 -14.35 20.62
N SER A 162 33.86 -13.61 21.00
CA SER A 162 33.81 -12.58 22.03
C SER A 162 34.73 -11.42 21.65
N GLY A 163 34.41 -10.23 22.15
CA GLY A 163 35.16 -9.01 21.89
C GLY A 163 34.85 -7.93 22.92
N SER A 164 35.55 -6.80 22.81
CA SER A 164 35.44 -5.68 23.75
C SER A 164 35.72 -4.36 23.04
N ILE A 165 34.88 -3.34 23.29
CA ILE A 165 35.05 -1.99 22.76
C ILE A 165 34.84 -0.93 23.85
N GLU A 166 35.31 0.29 23.62
CA GLU A 166 35.00 1.44 24.46
C GLU A 166 33.87 2.28 23.85
N ILE A 167 32.84 2.57 24.65
CA ILE A 167 31.73 3.46 24.33
C ILE A 167 31.95 4.80 25.03
N LYS A 168 31.66 5.88 24.33
CA LYS A 168 31.85 7.24 24.81
C LYS A 168 30.51 7.97 24.96
N THR A 169 30.24 8.58 26.12
CA THR A 169 29.01 9.35 26.39
C THR A 169 29.32 10.73 26.97
N GLY A 170 28.46 11.73 26.67
CA GLY A 170 28.58 13.09 27.21
C GLY A 170 27.98 13.28 28.61
N ALA A 171 27.26 12.28 29.12
CA ALA A 171 26.72 12.24 30.47
C ALA A 171 27.13 10.94 31.16
N LYS A 172 27.27 10.98 32.49
CA LYS A 172 27.57 9.83 33.34
C LYS A 172 26.34 8.93 33.55
N VAL A 173 25.71 8.54 32.45
CA VAL A 173 24.57 7.62 32.40
C VAL A 173 25.02 6.40 31.63
N THR A 174 24.77 5.21 32.19
CA THR A 174 25.16 3.95 31.57
C THR A 174 24.47 3.83 30.20
N PRO A 175 25.20 3.66 29.09
CA PRO A 175 24.61 3.63 27.75
C PRO A 175 23.75 2.38 27.52
N ILE A 176 24.08 1.27 28.18
CA ILE A 176 23.45 -0.06 28.05
C ILE A 176 23.35 -0.67 29.46
N PRO A 177 22.36 -1.52 29.78
CA PRO A 177 22.33 -2.21 31.07
C PRO A 177 23.65 -2.96 31.38
N LYS A 178 23.98 -3.08 32.66
CA LYS A 178 25.26 -3.64 33.14
C LYS A 178 25.54 -5.05 32.61
N THR A 179 24.51 -5.88 32.55
CA THR A 179 24.56 -7.23 31.96
C THR A 179 23.23 -7.47 31.24
N VAL A 180 23.31 -7.89 29.99
CA VAL A 180 22.16 -8.29 29.16
C VAL A 180 22.41 -9.70 28.67
N VAL A 181 21.55 -10.64 29.07
CA VAL A 181 21.50 -11.97 28.47
C VAL A 181 20.35 -11.95 27.47
N ARG A 182 20.69 -12.10 26.19
CA ARG A 182 19.68 -12.08 25.12
C ARG A 182 18.84 -13.36 25.16
N PRO A 183 17.54 -13.29 24.85
CA PRO A 183 16.73 -14.49 24.70
C PRO A 183 17.34 -15.45 23.68
N ALA A 184 17.30 -16.75 23.98
CA ALA A 184 17.77 -17.77 23.05
C ALA A 184 16.94 -17.75 21.77
N MET A 185 17.60 -17.74 20.61
CA MET A 185 16.95 -17.81 19.31
C MET A 185 17.17 -19.20 18.73
N ASP A 186 16.09 -19.99 18.68
CA ASP A 186 16.13 -21.41 18.36
C ASP A 186 15.50 -21.72 17.02
N VAL A 187 16.06 -22.69 16.30
CA VAL A 187 15.45 -23.31 15.12
C VAL A 187 15.62 -24.82 15.17
N ASN A 188 14.53 -25.54 14.96
CA ASN A 188 14.55 -26.99 14.81
C ASN A 188 14.99 -27.36 13.39
N ILE A 189 16.08 -28.10 13.26
CA ILE A 189 16.63 -28.56 11.97
C ILE A 189 16.47 -30.07 11.76
N THR A 190 15.69 -30.73 12.61
CA THR A 190 15.49 -32.20 12.56
C THR A 190 14.98 -32.65 11.20
N TRP A 191 14.02 -31.91 10.63
CA TRP A 191 13.49 -32.22 9.30
C TRP A 191 14.55 -32.10 8.20
N LEU A 192 15.42 -31.09 8.27
CA LEU A 192 16.53 -30.95 7.32
C LEU A 192 17.45 -32.18 7.38
N LEU A 193 17.80 -32.60 8.59
CA LEU A 193 18.69 -33.73 8.85
C LEU A 193 18.09 -35.09 8.49
N SER A 194 16.76 -35.25 8.60
CA SER A 194 16.08 -36.51 8.23
C SER A 194 16.08 -36.77 6.72
N HIS A 195 16.42 -35.79 5.90
CA HIS A 195 16.48 -35.88 4.44
C HIS A 195 17.92 -35.91 3.91
N ILE A 196 18.84 -36.43 4.72
CA ILE A 196 20.26 -36.62 4.39
C ILE A 196 20.56 -38.11 4.42
N ASP A 197 21.18 -38.63 3.36
CA ASP A 197 21.60 -40.04 3.28
C ASP A 197 22.90 -40.34 4.06
N ALA A 198 23.34 -41.60 4.00
CA ALA A 198 24.56 -42.05 4.66
C ALA A 198 25.81 -41.34 4.12
N GLU A 199 25.79 -40.92 2.84
CA GLU A 199 26.87 -40.19 2.17
C GLU A 199 26.77 -38.66 2.32
N SER A 200 25.93 -38.16 3.24
CA SER A 200 25.70 -36.72 3.46
C SER A 200 25.10 -35.98 2.26
N ARG A 201 24.30 -36.66 1.43
CA ARG A 201 23.60 -36.07 0.27
C ARG A 201 22.12 -35.94 0.56
N ALA A 202 21.49 -34.92 -0.03
CA ALA A 202 20.05 -34.71 0.09
C ALA A 202 19.25 -35.82 -0.62
N SER A 203 18.34 -36.48 0.10
CA SER A 203 17.65 -37.71 -0.33
C SER A 203 16.12 -37.59 -0.42
N PHE A 204 15.58 -36.37 -0.40
CA PHE A 204 14.13 -36.11 -0.44
C PHE A 204 13.42 -36.73 -1.66
N VAL A 205 12.25 -37.36 -1.45
CA VAL A 205 11.42 -37.97 -2.50
C VAL A 205 9.94 -37.70 -2.18
N ILE A 206 9.13 -37.46 -3.21
CA ILE A 206 7.67 -37.36 -3.07
C ILE A 206 7.08 -38.77 -3.23
N ASP A 207 6.38 -39.26 -2.21
CA ASP A 207 5.66 -40.53 -2.29
C ASP A 207 4.35 -40.33 -3.07
N ARG A 208 4.38 -40.76 -4.33
CA ARG A 208 3.24 -40.61 -5.25
C ARG A 208 2.19 -41.70 -5.09
N THR A 209 2.43 -42.70 -4.24
CA THR A 209 1.51 -43.83 -4.04
C THR A 209 0.41 -43.52 -3.03
N GLN A 210 0.52 -42.41 -2.30
CA GLN A 210 -0.44 -42.03 -1.28
C GLN A 210 -1.73 -41.46 -1.89
N PRO A 211 -2.92 -41.79 -1.34
CA PRO A 211 -4.19 -41.22 -1.80
C PRO A 211 -4.29 -39.70 -1.63
N SER A 212 -3.51 -39.12 -0.70
CA SER A 212 -3.37 -37.69 -0.46
C SER A 212 -2.41 -36.98 -1.42
N CYS A 213 -1.80 -37.71 -2.36
CA CYS A 213 -0.90 -37.11 -3.35
C CYS A 213 -1.71 -36.28 -4.37
N HIS A 214 -1.59 -34.96 -4.28
CA HIS A 214 -2.15 -34.01 -5.25
C HIS A 214 -1.08 -33.55 -6.25
N THR A 215 -1.08 -32.28 -6.66
CA THR A 215 -0.05 -31.72 -7.54
C THR A 215 1.33 -31.75 -6.87
N PRO A 216 2.44 -31.65 -7.63
CA PRO A 216 3.79 -31.60 -7.06
C PRO A 216 3.94 -30.60 -5.91
N ARG A 217 3.27 -29.44 -5.99
CA ARG A 217 3.28 -28.41 -4.95
C ARG A 217 2.36 -28.74 -3.78
N ARG A 218 1.14 -29.22 -4.02
CA ARG A 218 0.09 -29.46 -3.00
C ARG A 218 0.23 -30.81 -2.27
N ASN A 219 1.47 -31.25 -2.11
CA ASN A 219 1.79 -32.55 -1.54
C ASN A 219 2.30 -32.39 -0.10
N GLU A 220 1.93 -33.29 0.80
CA GLU A 220 2.23 -33.17 2.24
C GLU A 220 3.74 -33.03 2.50
N GLN A 221 4.58 -33.80 1.79
CA GLN A 221 6.03 -33.71 1.91
C GLN A 221 6.59 -32.34 1.50
N ILE A 222 5.98 -31.68 0.52
CA ILE A 222 6.37 -30.32 0.09
C ILE A 222 5.83 -29.27 1.06
N ASP A 223 4.64 -29.46 1.62
CA ASP A 223 4.13 -28.57 2.67
C ASP A 223 5.01 -28.64 3.94
N GLN A 224 5.50 -29.83 4.32
CA GLN A 224 6.48 -29.99 5.39
C GLN A 224 7.81 -29.30 5.07
N ALA A 225 8.29 -29.40 3.82
CA ALA A 225 9.50 -28.70 3.38
C ALA A 225 9.34 -27.17 3.44
N LEU A 226 8.19 -26.65 2.98
CA LEU A 226 7.86 -25.23 3.04
C LEU A 226 7.83 -24.74 4.49
N GLN A 227 7.21 -25.49 5.40
CA GLN A 227 7.18 -25.14 6.82
C GLN A 227 8.59 -25.11 7.41
N ALA A 228 9.40 -26.16 7.20
CA ALA A 228 10.76 -26.22 7.74
C ALA A 228 11.65 -25.07 7.23
N PHE A 229 11.52 -24.73 5.94
CA PHE A 229 12.28 -23.62 5.36
C PHE A 229 11.76 -22.24 5.78
N GLU A 230 10.46 -22.09 6.04
CA GLU A 230 9.90 -20.85 6.61
C GLU A 230 10.39 -20.63 8.05
N GLU A 231 10.40 -21.69 8.88
CA GLU A 231 10.94 -21.65 10.24
C GLU A 231 12.44 -21.27 10.23
N LEU A 232 13.23 -21.87 9.32
CA LEU A 232 14.64 -21.55 9.18
C LEU A 232 14.88 -20.11 8.67
N ALA A 233 14.11 -19.65 7.68
CA ALA A 233 14.21 -18.29 7.17
C ALA A 233 13.83 -17.26 8.24
N SER A 234 12.80 -17.55 9.04
CA SER A 234 12.40 -16.73 10.19
C SER A 234 13.52 -16.63 11.23
N TRP A 235 14.15 -17.75 11.58
CA TRP A 235 15.29 -17.76 12.48
C TRP A 235 16.49 -16.98 11.92
N CYS A 236 16.83 -17.16 10.64
CA CYS A 236 17.88 -16.37 9.99
C CYS A 236 17.61 -14.86 10.07
N ALA A 237 16.34 -14.45 9.90
CA ALA A 237 15.93 -13.06 10.04
C ALA A 237 16.07 -12.55 11.48
N GLN A 238 15.71 -13.34 12.49
CA GLN A 238 15.87 -13.00 13.90
C GLN A 238 17.34 -12.81 14.28
N VAL A 239 18.20 -13.77 13.93
CA VAL A 239 19.65 -13.70 14.19
C VAL A 239 20.27 -12.50 13.49
N ARG A 240 19.92 -12.24 12.22
CA ARG A 240 20.39 -11.04 11.50
C ARG A 240 19.91 -9.75 12.16
N SER A 241 18.66 -9.71 12.63
CA SER A 241 18.13 -8.55 13.35
C SER A 241 18.93 -8.26 14.62
N TYR A 242 19.32 -9.29 15.36
CA TYR A 242 20.20 -9.13 16.52
C TYR A 242 21.52 -8.43 16.13
N PHE A 243 22.22 -8.92 15.11
CA PHE A 243 23.48 -8.31 14.69
C PHE A 243 23.31 -6.87 14.19
N LEU A 244 22.38 -6.64 13.25
CA LEU A 244 22.25 -5.35 12.57
C LEU A 244 21.54 -4.26 13.39
N ALA A 245 20.54 -4.64 14.21
CA ALA A 245 19.70 -3.68 14.93
C ALA A 245 20.07 -3.53 16.40
N GLU A 246 20.74 -4.52 17.01
CA GLU A 246 21.08 -4.50 18.44
C GLU A 246 22.59 -4.42 18.68
N LEU A 247 23.38 -5.32 18.09
CA LEU A 247 24.81 -5.43 18.41
C LEU A 247 25.68 -4.39 17.67
N PHE A 248 25.59 -4.29 16.34
CA PHE A 248 26.41 -3.37 15.55
C PHE A 248 26.23 -1.89 15.92
N PRO A 249 25.01 -1.38 16.20
CA PRO A 249 24.81 0.03 16.58
C PRO A 249 25.53 0.47 17.86
N VAL A 250 26.00 -0.48 18.68
CA VAL A 250 26.78 -0.18 19.89
C VAL A 250 28.14 0.44 19.54
N GLN A 251 28.73 0.06 18.41
CA GLN A 251 29.99 0.62 17.94
C GLN A 251 29.73 1.87 17.09
N GLN A 252 29.72 3.05 17.72
CA GLN A 252 29.52 4.31 17.01
C GLN A 252 30.79 4.77 16.27
N ASP A 253 30.63 5.61 15.24
CA ASP A 253 31.71 6.24 14.48
C ASP A 253 32.75 5.27 13.90
N HIS A 254 32.34 4.04 13.59
CA HIS A 254 33.23 2.97 13.11
C HIS A 254 33.84 3.22 11.72
N GLY A 255 33.27 4.11 10.91
CA GLY A 255 33.75 4.40 9.54
C GLY A 255 33.56 3.27 8.51
N LEU A 256 33.08 2.09 8.93
CA LEU A 256 32.75 0.94 8.09
C LEU A 256 31.49 1.14 7.23
N ASP A 257 31.51 0.60 6.01
CA ASP A 257 30.35 0.56 5.10
C ASP A 257 29.50 -0.70 5.35
N LEU A 258 28.51 -0.59 6.23
CA LEU A 258 27.58 -1.70 6.51
C LEU A 258 26.70 -2.07 5.31
N ALA A 259 26.56 -1.19 4.30
CA ALA A 259 25.80 -1.52 3.08
C ALA A 259 26.50 -2.58 2.21
N ALA A 260 27.78 -2.86 2.47
CA ALA A 260 28.50 -3.97 1.86
C ALA A 260 27.99 -5.35 2.31
N ILE A 261 27.34 -5.43 3.48
CA ILE A 261 26.75 -6.65 4.06
C ILE A 261 25.41 -6.96 3.37
N ARG A 262 25.51 -7.48 2.14
CA ARG A 262 24.39 -7.87 1.29
C ARG A 262 24.74 -9.16 0.55
N ASP A 263 23.73 -9.96 0.27
CA ASP A 263 23.78 -11.21 -0.49
C ASP A 263 23.83 -11.02 -2.02
N ALA A 264 23.93 -9.77 -2.48
CA ALA A 264 24.13 -9.47 -3.90
C ALA A 264 25.35 -10.22 -4.46
N ASP A 265 25.20 -10.74 -5.68
CA ASP A 265 26.20 -11.49 -6.45
C ASP A 265 26.49 -12.92 -5.97
N ILE A 266 25.81 -13.39 -4.92
CA ILE A 266 25.85 -14.80 -4.51
C ILE A 266 24.87 -15.60 -5.38
N PHE A 267 25.34 -16.69 -5.96
CA PHE A 267 24.53 -17.54 -6.81
C PHE A 267 23.60 -18.41 -5.95
N VAL A 268 22.29 -18.33 -6.20
CA VAL A 268 21.29 -19.19 -5.57
C VAL A 268 21.04 -20.40 -6.47
N PRO A 269 21.33 -21.64 -6.01
CA PRO A 269 21.29 -22.82 -6.88
C PRO A 269 19.88 -23.36 -7.13
N VAL A 270 18.87 -22.87 -6.41
CA VAL A 270 17.48 -23.34 -6.48
C VAL A 270 16.79 -22.69 -7.68
N LEU A 271 16.78 -23.43 -8.81
CA LEU A 271 16.28 -22.94 -10.10
C LEU A 271 15.39 -23.99 -10.78
N PRO A 272 14.16 -23.64 -11.22
CA PRO A 272 13.25 -24.57 -11.88
C PRO A 272 13.60 -24.74 -13.37
N LEU A 273 14.74 -25.37 -13.64
CA LEU A 273 15.27 -25.56 -15.00
C LEU A 273 15.10 -26.99 -15.49
N LEU A 274 14.85 -27.14 -16.79
CA LEU A 274 14.85 -28.43 -17.50
C LEU A 274 15.85 -28.39 -18.66
N GLU A 275 16.25 -29.58 -19.13
CA GLU A 275 17.13 -29.70 -20.28
C GLU A 275 16.34 -29.60 -21.59
N GLY A 276 16.71 -28.64 -22.44
CA GLY A 276 16.15 -28.53 -23.79
C GLY A 276 16.68 -29.64 -24.70
N ALA A 277 15.84 -30.22 -25.55
CA ALA A 277 16.20 -31.35 -26.39
C ALA A 277 17.42 -31.06 -27.31
N THR A 278 18.51 -31.79 -27.12
CA THR A 278 19.72 -31.73 -27.96
C THR A 278 19.68 -32.76 -29.10
N GLY A 279 18.67 -32.74 -29.97
CA GLY A 279 18.67 -33.43 -31.27
C GLY A 279 18.86 -34.97 -31.34
N THR A 280 19.20 -35.67 -30.25
CA THR A 280 19.51 -37.10 -30.23
C THR A 280 18.67 -37.81 -29.16
N GLY A 281 17.44 -38.18 -29.54
CA GLY A 281 16.74 -39.42 -29.16
C GLY A 281 16.42 -39.78 -27.69
N GLU A 282 17.21 -39.37 -26.70
CA GLU A 282 17.00 -39.70 -25.29
C GLU A 282 16.74 -38.42 -24.49
N GLN A 283 15.49 -38.22 -24.07
CA GLN A 283 15.08 -37.18 -23.14
C GLN A 283 15.49 -37.58 -21.72
N ASP A 284 16.78 -37.48 -21.39
CA ASP A 284 17.25 -37.53 -20.01
C ASP A 284 16.83 -36.24 -19.31
N LEU A 285 15.55 -36.20 -18.93
CA LEU A 285 14.94 -35.11 -18.19
C LEU A 285 15.46 -35.16 -16.75
N LEU A 286 16.20 -34.10 -16.40
CA LEU A 286 16.84 -33.82 -15.11
C LEU A 286 18.10 -34.64 -14.81
N PRO A 287 19.27 -34.28 -15.39
CA PRO A 287 20.50 -34.77 -14.84
C PRO A 287 20.70 -34.12 -13.47
N LEU A 288 20.62 -34.93 -12.41
CA LEU A 288 21.31 -34.72 -11.13
C LEU A 288 22.74 -34.17 -11.29
N GLY A 289 23.34 -34.28 -12.49
CA GLY A 289 24.59 -33.63 -12.89
C GLY A 289 24.65 -32.11 -12.72
N TYR A 290 23.54 -31.36 -12.73
CA TYR A 290 23.57 -29.90 -12.49
C TYR A 290 23.70 -29.52 -11.03
N MET A 291 23.23 -30.39 -10.13
CA MET A 291 23.26 -30.13 -8.70
C MET A 291 24.67 -29.79 -8.23
N GLN A 292 25.67 -30.58 -8.63
CA GLN A 292 27.05 -30.35 -8.23
C GLN A 292 27.65 -29.08 -8.83
N ALA A 293 27.34 -28.76 -10.09
CA ALA A 293 27.80 -27.52 -10.71
C ALA A 293 27.17 -26.28 -10.04
N PHE A 294 25.88 -26.34 -9.69
CA PHE A 294 25.17 -25.25 -9.05
C PHE A 294 25.67 -25.01 -7.62
N LEU A 295 25.81 -26.09 -6.83
CA LEU A 295 26.37 -26.04 -5.48
C LEU A 295 27.85 -25.63 -5.48
N GLY A 296 28.61 -26.00 -6.51
CA GLY A 296 29.98 -25.53 -6.69
C GLY A 296 30.06 -24.03 -6.98
N GLU A 297 29.17 -23.51 -7.82
CA GLU A 297 29.08 -22.07 -8.11
C GLU A 297 28.57 -21.25 -6.92
N GLU A 298 27.59 -21.78 -6.17
CA GLU A 298 27.17 -21.21 -4.89
C GLU A 298 28.36 -21.08 -3.95
N GLN A 299 29.07 -22.18 -3.66
CA GLN A 299 30.22 -22.16 -2.77
C GLN A 299 31.30 -21.20 -3.24
N ARG A 300 31.58 -21.15 -4.55
CA ARG A 300 32.57 -20.23 -5.13
C ARG A 300 32.17 -18.77 -4.94
N SER A 301 30.93 -18.42 -5.27
CA SER A 301 30.42 -17.04 -5.17
C SER A 301 30.32 -16.59 -3.72
N LEU A 302 29.86 -17.45 -2.80
CA LEU A 302 29.83 -17.19 -1.37
C LEU A 302 31.23 -16.99 -0.78
N THR A 303 32.19 -17.87 -1.14
CA THR A 303 33.59 -17.73 -0.71
C THR A 303 34.19 -16.42 -1.21
N SER A 304 33.97 -16.08 -2.48
CA SER A 304 34.42 -14.80 -3.05
C SER A 304 33.85 -13.61 -2.29
N LYS A 305 32.56 -13.66 -1.94
CA LYS A 305 31.91 -12.60 -1.17
C LYS A 305 32.51 -12.44 0.23
N CYS A 306 32.74 -13.54 0.93
CA CYS A 306 33.39 -13.53 2.25
C CYS A 306 34.82 -12.97 2.18
N LEU A 307 35.57 -13.27 1.11
CA LEU A 307 36.90 -12.69 0.87
C LEU A 307 36.83 -11.19 0.61
N ASP A 308 35.83 -10.71 -0.11
CA ASP A 308 35.63 -9.27 -0.33
C ASP A 308 35.25 -8.53 0.95
N LEU A 309 34.39 -9.12 1.79
CA LEU A 309 34.09 -8.59 3.12
C LEU A 309 35.35 -8.52 3.99
N ALA A 310 36.21 -9.54 3.94
CA ALA A 310 37.47 -9.54 4.70
C ALA A 310 38.47 -8.44 4.28
N LYS A 311 38.28 -7.79 3.13
CA LYS A 311 39.07 -6.61 2.72
C LYS A 311 38.55 -5.30 3.32
N VAL A 312 37.26 -5.25 3.68
CA VAL A 312 36.56 -4.06 4.16
C VAL A 312 36.42 -4.06 5.68
N PHE A 313 36.18 -5.23 6.26
CA PHE A 313 35.92 -5.40 7.69
C PHE A 313 37.16 -5.92 8.42
N PRO A 314 37.45 -5.43 9.64
CA PRO A 314 38.60 -5.85 10.42
C PRO A 314 38.44 -7.31 10.93
N ARG A 315 39.51 -7.86 11.51
CA ARG A 315 39.50 -9.13 12.24
C ARG A 315 40.14 -8.96 13.62
N ASP A 316 39.70 -7.93 14.33
CA ASP A 316 40.16 -7.59 15.67
C ASP A 316 39.09 -7.93 16.72
N ALA A 317 39.20 -7.37 17.92
CA ALA A 317 38.25 -7.59 19.01
C ALA A 317 37.05 -6.62 18.97
N THR A 318 36.87 -5.85 17.89
CA THR A 318 35.73 -4.94 17.75
C THR A 318 34.43 -5.70 17.48
N VAL A 319 33.30 -5.00 17.50
CA VAL A 319 31.97 -5.60 17.35
C VAL A 319 31.68 -5.99 15.90
N ILE A 320 32.17 -5.20 14.95
CA ILE A 320 31.87 -5.35 13.52
C ILE A 320 33.10 -5.88 12.79
N THR A 321 33.22 -7.20 12.69
CA THR A 321 34.36 -7.85 12.01
C THR A 321 33.94 -8.59 10.75
N ALA A 322 34.93 -9.07 9.99
CA ALA A 322 34.70 -9.92 8.83
C ALA A 322 33.97 -11.22 9.17
N VAL A 323 34.03 -11.69 10.43
CA VAL A 323 33.33 -12.89 10.90
C VAL A 323 31.84 -12.64 11.02
N GLU A 324 31.42 -11.57 11.72
CA GLU A 324 30.01 -11.22 11.86
C GLU A 324 29.41 -10.78 10.53
N ALA A 325 30.15 -10.01 9.72
CA ALA A 325 29.72 -9.63 8.37
C ALA A 325 29.51 -10.87 7.48
N GLY A 326 30.43 -11.84 7.53
CA GLY A 326 30.31 -13.12 6.82
C GLY A 326 29.10 -13.93 7.29
N LEU A 327 28.91 -14.07 8.61
CA LEU A 327 27.75 -14.74 9.19
C LEU A 327 26.44 -14.13 8.71
N VAL A 328 26.30 -12.79 8.78
CA VAL A 328 25.07 -12.11 8.34
C VAL A 328 24.82 -12.33 6.85
N VAL A 329 25.85 -12.33 6.00
CA VAL A 329 25.72 -12.63 4.57
C VAL A 329 25.32 -14.09 4.30
N ILE A 330 25.84 -15.05 5.06
CA ILE A 330 25.44 -16.46 4.94
C ILE A 330 23.97 -16.63 5.34
N LEU A 331 23.51 -15.99 6.42
CA LEU A 331 22.12 -16.04 6.87
C LEU A 331 21.16 -15.36 5.87
N LEU A 332 21.59 -14.25 5.25
CA LEU A 332 20.88 -13.61 4.15
C LEU A 332 20.69 -14.59 2.99
N HIS A 333 21.78 -15.23 2.57
CA HIS A 333 21.77 -16.20 1.47
C HIS A 333 20.90 -17.42 1.78
N ALA A 334 21.02 -18.02 2.98
CA ALA A 334 20.13 -19.09 3.43
C ALA A 334 18.65 -18.69 3.36
N SER A 335 18.33 -17.44 3.74
CA SER A 335 16.97 -16.90 3.62
C SER A 335 16.52 -16.71 2.16
N GLN A 336 17.44 -16.48 1.21
CA GLN A 336 17.11 -16.43 -0.22
C GLN A 336 16.87 -17.82 -0.78
N VAL A 337 17.65 -18.83 -0.36
CA VAL A 337 17.48 -20.23 -0.76
C VAL A 337 16.07 -20.70 -0.38
N CYS A 338 15.64 -20.47 0.86
CA CYS A 338 14.27 -20.78 1.30
C CYS A 338 13.19 -20.07 0.46
N ARG A 339 13.40 -18.80 0.10
CA ARG A 339 12.46 -18.02 -0.72
C ARG A 339 12.41 -18.52 -2.17
N HIS A 340 13.57 -18.81 -2.77
CA HIS A 340 13.67 -19.36 -4.11
C HIS A 340 13.05 -20.76 -4.21
N PHE A 341 13.14 -21.57 -3.15
CA PHE A 341 12.41 -22.83 -3.08
C PHE A 341 10.90 -22.61 -3.13
N ALA A 342 10.36 -21.73 -2.27
CA ALA A 342 8.93 -21.43 -2.22
C ALA A 342 8.43 -20.90 -3.57
N ASP A 343 9.14 -19.92 -4.15
CA ASP A 343 8.83 -19.39 -5.48
C ASP A 343 8.92 -20.49 -6.56
N GLY A 344 9.91 -21.39 -6.47
CA GLY A 344 10.13 -22.47 -7.42
C GLY A 344 9.02 -23.53 -7.42
N VAL A 345 8.51 -23.94 -6.25
CA VAL A 345 7.39 -24.88 -6.17
C VAL A 345 6.06 -24.23 -6.54
N ASP A 346 5.85 -22.95 -6.20
CA ASP A 346 4.67 -22.20 -6.64
C ASP A 346 4.70 -21.94 -8.16
N TYR A 347 5.87 -21.77 -8.76
CA TYR A 347 6.05 -21.71 -10.20
C TYR A 347 5.61 -23.01 -10.90
N ILE A 348 5.90 -24.19 -10.32
CA ILE A 348 5.42 -25.48 -10.85
C ILE A 348 3.88 -25.54 -10.84
N GLU A 349 3.25 -25.04 -9.77
CA GLU A 349 1.79 -24.95 -9.66
C GLU A 349 1.20 -23.95 -10.67
N GLY A 350 1.85 -22.80 -10.85
CA GLY A 350 1.49 -21.80 -11.85
C GLY A 350 1.50 -22.39 -13.26
N MET A 351 2.59 -23.09 -13.61
CA MET A 351 2.70 -23.79 -14.89
C MET A 351 1.60 -24.84 -15.09
N LEU A 352 1.20 -25.58 -14.05
CA LEU A 352 0.06 -26.50 -14.12
C LEU A 352 -1.26 -25.77 -14.38
N ARG A 353 -1.48 -24.66 -13.69
CA ARG A 353 -2.66 -23.82 -13.85
C ARG A 353 -2.75 -23.25 -15.26
N ASP A 354 -1.65 -22.74 -15.81
CA ASP A 354 -1.63 -22.15 -17.15
C ASP A 354 -1.88 -23.21 -18.23
N GLN A 355 -1.31 -24.40 -18.09
CA GLN A 355 -1.60 -25.52 -18.97
C GLN A 355 -3.07 -25.96 -18.89
N LEU A 356 -3.67 -25.95 -17.70
CA LEU A 356 -5.08 -26.26 -17.51
C LEU A 356 -5.98 -25.21 -18.17
N ILE A 357 -5.65 -23.93 -18.00
CA ILE A 357 -6.35 -22.82 -18.67
C ILE A 357 -6.22 -22.96 -20.17
N ALA A 358 -5.02 -23.18 -20.71
CA ALA A 358 -4.80 -23.37 -22.14
C ALA A 358 -5.58 -24.57 -22.71
N ALA A 359 -5.75 -25.64 -21.93
CA ALA A 359 -6.48 -26.84 -22.36
C ALA A 359 -8.01 -26.69 -22.30
N ILE A 360 -8.55 -26.05 -21.26
CA ILE A 360 -10.00 -25.89 -21.06
C ILE A 360 -10.52 -24.64 -21.79
N GLY A 361 -9.73 -23.57 -21.82
CA GLY A 361 -10.06 -22.30 -22.43
C GLY A 361 -9.77 -21.10 -21.51
N LYS A 362 -10.82 -20.55 -20.89
CA LYS A 362 -10.75 -19.26 -20.20
C LYS A 362 -11.18 -19.37 -18.74
N GLU A 363 -10.43 -18.73 -17.85
CA GLU A 363 -10.85 -18.52 -16.46
C GLU A 363 -11.96 -17.45 -16.39
N VAL A 364 -13.05 -17.78 -15.68
CA VAL A 364 -14.17 -16.84 -15.48
C VAL A 364 -13.84 -15.89 -14.34
N THR A 365 -13.73 -14.61 -14.65
CA THR A 365 -13.49 -13.55 -13.66
C THR A 365 -14.80 -13.02 -13.04
N PRO A 366 -14.78 -12.35 -11.87
CA PRO A 366 -15.98 -11.72 -11.31
C PRO A 366 -16.70 -10.79 -12.31
N ALA A 367 -15.93 -10.00 -13.07
CA ALA A 367 -16.47 -9.05 -14.05
C ALA A 367 -17.18 -9.76 -15.21
N GLU A 368 -16.63 -10.88 -15.68
CA GLU A 368 -17.25 -11.70 -16.71
C GLU A 368 -18.52 -12.38 -16.20
N PHE A 369 -18.49 -12.84 -14.95
CA PHE A 369 -19.68 -13.39 -14.31
C PHE A 369 -20.79 -12.34 -14.15
N THR A 370 -20.45 -11.11 -13.74
CA THR A 370 -21.41 -9.99 -13.71
C THR A 370 -22.00 -9.72 -15.09
N SER A 371 -21.17 -9.66 -16.12
CA SER A 371 -21.60 -9.45 -17.52
C SER A 371 -22.54 -10.57 -18.00
N TYR A 372 -22.23 -11.81 -17.63
CA TYR A 372 -23.08 -12.98 -17.89
C TYR A 372 -24.44 -12.83 -17.19
N MET A 373 -24.45 -12.48 -15.90
CA MET A 373 -25.69 -12.29 -15.15
C MET A 373 -26.56 -11.17 -15.73
N ASP A 374 -25.96 -10.05 -16.14
CA ASP A 374 -26.68 -8.93 -16.78
C ASP A 374 -27.30 -9.33 -18.13
N PHE A 375 -26.61 -10.15 -18.92
CA PHE A 375 -27.16 -10.71 -20.15
C PHE A 375 -28.37 -11.61 -19.88
N HIS A 376 -28.29 -12.50 -18.88
CA HIS A 376 -29.38 -13.40 -18.53
C HIS A 376 -30.56 -12.68 -17.87
N ALA A 377 -30.31 -11.68 -17.03
CA ALA A 377 -31.35 -10.84 -16.46
C ALA A 377 -32.19 -10.15 -17.55
N ARG A 378 -31.56 -9.70 -18.65
CA ARG A 378 -32.28 -9.14 -19.80
C ARG A 378 -33.21 -10.13 -20.49
N LYS A 379 -32.89 -11.43 -20.48
CA LYS A 379 -33.72 -12.47 -21.10
C LYS A 379 -34.82 -12.98 -20.17
N LEU A 380 -34.51 -13.18 -18.89
CA LEU A 380 -35.37 -13.87 -17.93
C LEU A 380 -36.32 -12.93 -17.18
N VAL A 381 -35.94 -11.67 -17.01
CA VAL A 381 -36.66 -10.71 -16.17
C VAL A 381 -37.38 -9.67 -17.04
N LYS A 382 -38.64 -9.38 -16.70
CA LYS A 382 -39.42 -8.31 -17.36
C LYS A 382 -38.68 -6.98 -17.22
N PRO A 383 -38.73 -6.07 -18.20
CA PRO A 383 -38.00 -4.80 -18.17
C PRO A 383 -38.15 -4.01 -16.86
N ALA A 384 -39.34 -4.01 -16.26
CA ALA A 384 -39.64 -3.29 -15.01
C ALA A 384 -38.90 -3.83 -13.76
N TYR A 385 -38.43 -5.09 -13.78
CA TYR A 385 -37.77 -5.73 -12.63
C TYR A 385 -36.29 -6.05 -12.88
N ARG A 386 -35.74 -5.65 -14.03
CA ARG A 386 -34.32 -5.86 -14.33
C ARG A 386 -33.47 -5.01 -13.38
N PRO A 387 -32.29 -5.49 -12.96
CA PRO A 387 -31.30 -4.66 -12.28
C PRO A 387 -31.03 -3.38 -13.08
N GLN A 388 -30.97 -2.25 -12.38
CA GLN A 388 -30.69 -0.94 -12.96
C GLN A 388 -29.45 -0.34 -12.30
N PRO A 389 -28.64 0.45 -13.03
CA PRO A 389 -27.52 1.17 -12.44
C PRO A 389 -28.00 2.02 -11.26
N PHE A 390 -27.34 1.93 -10.10
CA PHE A 390 -27.56 2.84 -8.98
C PHE A 390 -27.02 4.20 -9.38
N SER A 391 -27.87 5.00 -10.02
CA SER A 391 -27.56 6.36 -10.46
C SER A 391 -28.84 7.17 -10.52
N HIS A 392 -29.01 8.05 -9.52
CA HIS A 392 -30.19 8.90 -9.40
C HIS A 392 -29.85 10.34 -9.71
N ALA A 393 -30.59 10.94 -10.64
CA ALA A 393 -30.50 12.37 -10.92
C ALA A 393 -31.21 13.16 -9.81
N VAL A 394 -30.50 14.07 -9.17
CA VAL A 394 -31.08 15.00 -8.18
C VAL A 394 -31.74 16.12 -8.95
N ARG A 395 -33.07 16.11 -9.08
CA ARG A 395 -33.82 17.13 -9.85
C ARG A 395 -35.18 17.45 -9.27
N ARG A 396 -35.62 18.68 -9.44
CA ARG A 396 -37.01 19.10 -9.20
C ARG A 396 -37.92 18.57 -10.32
N PRO A 397 -39.23 18.39 -10.07
CA PRO A 397 -40.18 18.08 -11.14
C PRO A 397 -40.05 19.09 -12.28
N ASP A 398 -40.05 18.61 -13.54
CA ASP A 398 -39.96 19.43 -14.76
C ASP A 398 -38.72 20.33 -14.90
N HIS A 399 -37.64 20.04 -14.17
CA HIS A 399 -36.39 20.81 -14.21
C HIS A 399 -35.16 19.95 -14.57
N ASP A 400 -34.10 20.63 -15.03
CA ASP A 400 -32.79 20.01 -15.25
C ASP A 400 -32.18 19.49 -13.93
N PRO A 401 -31.39 18.40 -13.97
CA PRO A 401 -30.72 17.88 -12.79
C PRO A 401 -29.74 18.86 -12.17
N GLU A 402 -29.87 19.07 -10.86
CA GLU A 402 -28.92 19.80 -10.03
C GLU A 402 -27.67 18.98 -9.74
N GLY A 403 -27.78 17.65 -9.80
CA GLY A 403 -26.67 16.73 -9.60
C GLY A 403 -27.06 15.28 -9.85
N ALA A 404 -26.21 14.36 -9.42
CA ALA A 404 -26.47 12.94 -9.41
C ALA A 404 -25.83 12.26 -8.20
N VAL A 405 -26.43 11.16 -7.75
CA VAL A 405 -25.88 10.27 -6.72
C VAL A 405 -25.80 8.86 -7.29
N SER A 406 -24.61 8.26 -7.25
CA SER A 406 -24.31 6.92 -7.77
C SER A 406 -23.55 6.07 -6.76
N LEU A 407 -23.68 4.74 -6.85
CA LEU A 407 -22.77 3.79 -6.20
C LEU A 407 -21.85 3.21 -7.26
N GLU A 408 -20.54 3.43 -7.14
CA GLU A 408 -19.55 3.08 -8.16
C GLU A 408 -18.52 2.08 -7.61
N VAL A 409 -18.02 1.18 -8.48
CA VAL A 409 -16.90 0.28 -8.16
C VAL A 409 -15.58 0.99 -8.47
N ALA A 410 -14.62 0.94 -7.54
CA ALA A 410 -13.26 1.36 -7.83
C ALA A 410 -12.57 0.33 -8.74
N ALA A 411 -12.66 0.52 -10.06
CA ALA A 411 -11.86 -0.23 -11.01
C ALA A 411 -10.47 0.41 -11.15
N ALA A 412 -9.42 -0.42 -11.18
CA ALA A 412 -8.06 0.02 -11.45
C ALA A 412 -7.95 0.46 -12.92
N GLY A 413 -8.02 1.77 -13.18
CA GLY A 413 -7.55 2.37 -14.43
C GLY A 413 -8.59 2.66 -15.54
N SER A 414 -9.90 2.43 -15.33
CA SER A 414 -10.97 2.82 -16.29
C SER A 414 -12.02 3.75 -15.67
N MET A 415 -12.91 4.30 -16.52
CA MET A 415 -14.13 4.98 -16.04
C MET A 415 -14.87 4.08 -15.04
N THR A 416 -15.29 4.66 -13.93
CA THR A 416 -16.02 3.96 -12.86
C THR A 416 -17.51 3.92 -13.22
N ASP A 417 -18.02 2.72 -13.48
CA ASP A 417 -19.43 2.53 -13.80
C ASP A 417 -20.26 2.32 -12.51
N PRO A 418 -21.50 2.84 -12.45
CA PRO A 418 -22.39 2.56 -11.35
C PRO A 418 -22.78 1.07 -11.28
N ILE A 419 -22.88 0.52 -10.07
CA ILE A 419 -23.29 -0.87 -9.88
C ILE A 419 -24.75 -1.08 -10.28
N SER A 420 -25.05 -2.23 -10.88
CA SER A 420 -26.41 -2.68 -11.14
C SER A 420 -27.07 -3.20 -9.87
N THR A 421 -28.24 -2.65 -9.51
CA THR A 421 -29.00 -3.01 -8.31
C THR A 421 -30.45 -3.31 -8.65
N LEU A 422 -31.08 -4.21 -7.91
CA LEU A 422 -32.53 -4.38 -7.95
C LEU A 422 -33.16 -3.23 -7.18
N VAL A 423 -34.10 -2.52 -7.82
CA VAL A 423 -34.71 -1.32 -7.25
C VAL A 423 -36.20 -1.51 -7.08
N ALA A 424 -36.68 -1.31 -5.86
CA ALA A 424 -38.10 -1.13 -5.58
C ALA A 424 -38.37 0.35 -5.30
N TRP A 425 -39.21 0.96 -6.14
CA TRP A 425 -39.67 2.34 -5.95
C TRP A 425 -41.04 2.36 -5.27
N SER A 426 -41.23 3.32 -4.37
CA SER A 426 -42.54 3.64 -3.82
C SER A 426 -42.65 5.15 -3.62
N ALA A 427 -43.79 5.72 -4.02
CA ALA A 427 -44.14 7.09 -3.67
C ALA A 427 -44.34 7.17 -2.15
N ALA A 428 -43.78 8.19 -1.50
CA ALA A 428 -44.00 8.37 -0.07
C ALA A 428 -45.43 8.80 0.22
N THR A 429 -46.15 7.96 0.95
CA THR A 429 -47.50 8.26 1.46
C THR A 429 -47.47 8.89 2.86
N ARG A 430 -46.36 8.75 3.58
CA ARG A 430 -46.15 9.29 4.93
C ARG A 430 -44.79 9.99 5.01
N PRO A 431 -44.68 11.10 5.76
CA PRO A 431 -43.41 11.77 5.98
C PRO A 431 -42.52 10.94 6.91
N MET A 432 -41.21 10.98 6.67
CA MET A 432 -40.21 10.50 7.63
C MET A 432 -39.73 11.67 8.49
N THR A 433 -39.20 11.36 9.67
CA THR A 433 -38.67 12.37 10.58
C THR A 433 -37.25 12.04 11.03
N PHE A 434 -36.48 13.09 11.32
CA PHE A 434 -35.21 12.99 12.03
C PHE A 434 -35.06 14.16 13.00
N ALA A 435 -34.28 13.97 14.07
CA ALA A 435 -34.00 15.02 15.04
C ALA A 435 -32.78 15.85 14.60
N LEU A 436 -32.86 17.18 14.71
CA LEU A 436 -31.70 18.08 14.62
C LEU A 436 -31.05 18.26 16.00
N ASP A 437 -31.88 18.35 17.04
CA ASP A 437 -31.50 18.44 18.45
C ASP A 437 -32.57 17.75 19.32
N ALA A 438 -32.43 17.81 20.64
CA ALA A 438 -33.37 17.17 21.59
C ALA A 438 -34.82 17.70 21.50
N SER A 439 -35.01 18.91 20.98
CA SER A 439 -36.27 19.63 20.89
C SER A 439 -36.82 19.78 19.46
N THR A 440 -35.96 19.72 18.44
CA THR A 440 -36.32 20.01 17.05
C THR A 440 -36.33 18.74 16.19
N ARG A 441 -37.48 18.43 15.60
CA ARG A 441 -37.63 17.34 14.62
C ARG A 441 -37.96 17.91 13.25
N VAL A 442 -37.21 17.48 12.24
CA VAL A 442 -37.47 17.77 10.83
C VAL A 442 -38.35 16.66 10.28
N SER A 443 -39.37 17.05 9.52
CA SER A 443 -40.25 16.17 8.77
C SER A 443 -40.00 16.36 7.28
N PHE A 444 -39.81 15.26 6.55
CA PHE A 444 -39.52 15.29 5.11
C PHE A 444 -40.33 14.23 4.36
N LEU A 445 -40.64 14.52 3.10
CA LEU A 445 -41.41 13.68 2.20
C LEU A 445 -40.71 13.64 0.84
N GLY A 446 -40.71 12.47 0.19
CA GLY A 446 -40.11 12.28 -1.13
C GLY A 446 -40.11 10.80 -1.52
N ASP A 447 -39.84 10.52 -2.79
CA ASP A 447 -39.80 9.15 -3.31
C ASP A 447 -38.81 8.27 -2.53
N ARG A 448 -39.21 7.02 -2.30
CA ARG A 448 -38.41 6.04 -1.55
C ARG A 448 -37.93 4.96 -2.51
N PHE A 449 -36.61 4.77 -2.55
CA PHE A 449 -35.95 3.74 -3.35
C PHE A 449 -35.26 2.74 -2.43
N LEU A 450 -35.67 1.48 -2.50
CA LEU A 450 -34.99 0.38 -1.83
C LEU A 450 -34.11 -0.34 -2.86
N HIS A 451 -32.82 -0.42 -2.58
CA HIS A 451 -31.84 -1.06 -3.44
C HIS A 451 -31.34 -2.36 -2.81
N ALA A 452 -31.27 -3.41 -3.61
CA ALA A 452 -30.61 -4.67 -3.26
C ALA A 452 -29.51 -4.97 -4.28
N TRP A 453 -28.36 -5.44 -3.80
CA TRP A 453 -27.21 -5.79 -4.62
C TRP A 453 -26.65 -7.14 -4.19
N ILE A 454 -26.30 -7.98 -5.17
CA ILE A 454 -25.67 -9.28 -4.96
C ILE A 454 -24.25 -9.16 -5.50
N SER A 455 -23.28 -9.16 -4.59
CA SER A 455 -21.85 -9.18 -4.91
C SER A 455 -21.37 -10.61 -5.12
N HIS A 456 -20.49 -10.82 -6.09
CA HIS A 456 -19.85 -12.11 -6.34
C HIS A 456 -18.34 -11.97 -6.13
N GLN A 457 -17.78 -12.84 -5.31
CA GLN A 457 -16.34 -12.90 -5.03
C GLN A 457 -15.88 -14.35 -5.20
N PHE A 458 -14.88 -14.55 -6.05
CA PHE A 458 -14.18 -15.83 -6.14
C PHE A 458 -13.13 -15.92 -5.03
N SER A 459 -12.86 -17.13 -4.55
CA SER A 459 -11.83 -17.37 -3.52
C SER A 459 -10.48 -16.79 -3.96
N GLY A 460 -9.79 -16.07 -3.07
CA GLY A 460 -8.51 -15.43 -3.35
C GLY A 460 -8.59 -14.08 -4.08
N ALA A 461 -9.76 -13.64 -4.55
CA ALA A 461 -9.93 -12.30 -5.12
C ALA A 461 -10.10 -11.26 -4.00
N SER A 462 -9.58 -10.04 -4.22
CA SER A 462 -9.83 -8.92 -3.31
C SER A 462 -11.31 -8.51 -3.35
N PRO A 463 -11.89 -8.11 -2.20
CA PRO A 463 -13.27 -7.65 -2.15
C PRO A 463 -13.45 -6.39 -3.01
N LEU A 464 -14.65 -6.24 -3.60
CA LEU A 464 -14.99 -5.06 -4.39
C LEU A 464 -15.01 -3.81 -3.50
N ALA A 465 -14.21 -2.81 -3.87
CA ALA A 465 -14.22 -1.52 -3.21
C ALA A 465 -15.33 -0.63 -3.82
N LEU A 466 -16.39 -0.40 -3.05
CA LEU A 466 -17.49 0.48 -3.45
C LEU A 466 -17.27 1.91 -2.97
N SER A 467 -17.85 2.86 -3.70
CA SER A 467 -17.91 4.27 -3.28
C SER A 467 -19.27 4.87 -3.58
N LEU A 468 -19.84 5.60 -2.62
CA LEU A 468 -20.95 6.51 -2.84
C LEU A 468 -20.42 7.81 -3.44
N VAL A 469 -20.84 8.12 -4.65
CA VAL A 469 -20.39 9.27 -5.41
C VAL A 469 -21.55 10.24 -5.58
N ALA A 470 -21.40 11.46 -5.08
CA ALA A 470 -22.35 12.54 -5.28
C ALA A 470 -21.69 13.63 -6.12
N ARG A 471 -22.33 14.02 -7.22
CA ARG A 471 -21.83 15.01 -8.18
C ARG A 471 -22.82 16.16 -8.29
N ALA A 472 -22.38 17.39 -8.02
CA ALA A 472 -23.17 18.59 -8.31
C ALA A 472 -22.86 19.10 -9.71
N ARG A 473 -23.87 19.65 -10.40
CA ARG A 473 -23.64 20.43 -11.62
C ARG A 473 -23.12 21.82 -11.31
N GLN A 474 -22.69 22.55 -12.34
CA GLN A 474 -22.31 23.94 -12.20
C GLN A 474 -23.52 24.76 -11.71
N PHE A 475 -23.29 25.63 -10.71
CA PHE A 475 -24.32 26.53 -10.16
C PHE A 475 -25.51 25.82 -9.46
N SER A 476 -25.29 24.56 -9.06
CA SER A 476 -26.29 23.73 -8.37
C SER A 476 -25.78 23.31 -7.01
N SER A 477 -26.70 23.04 -6.09
CA SER A 477 -26.38 22.67 -4.71
C SER A 477 -27.49 21.82 -4.09
N PHE A 478 -27.14 20.74 -3.40
CA PHE A 478 -28.07 19.93 -2.62
C PHE A 478 -27.40 19.40 -1.35
N ILE A 479 -28.21 19.04 -0.36
CA ILE A 479 -27.73 18.41 0.89
C ILE A 479 -27.82 16.90 0.71
N LEU A 480 -26.73 16.22 1.02
CA LEU A 480 -26.65 14.77 1.13
C LEU A 480 -26.52 14.40 2.61
N LEU A 481 -27.49 13.64 3.12
CA LEU A 481 -27.46 13.07 4.46
C LEU A 481 -27.23 11.57 4.37
N VAL A 482 -26.36 11.06 5.22
CA VAL A 482 -26.03 9.63 5.32
C VAL A 482 -26.27 9.18 6.76
N GLY A 483 -26.93 8.04 6.92
CA GLY A 483 -27.36 7.58 8.23
C GLY A 483 -27.98 6.19 8.22
N ARG A 484 -28.78 5.92 9.25
CA ARG A 484 -29.51 4.67 9.41
C ARG A 484 -31.01 4.91 9.22
N ILE A 485 -31.70 3.95 8.61
CA ILE A 485 -33.17 3.90 8.65
C ILE A 485 -33.56 3.05 9.86
N ALA A 486 -34.09 3.67 10.92
CA ALA A 486 -34.42 2.99 12.17
C ALA A 486 -35.81 2.35 12.12
N SER A 487 -36.76 2.97 11.42
CA SER A 487 -38.12 2.45 11.21
C SER A 487 -38.74 3.04 9.93
N MET A 488 -39.98 2.66 9.61
CA MET A 488 -40.72 3.13 8.43
C MET A 488 -40.83 4.67 8.35
N ASP A 489 -40.81 5.35 9.50
CA ASP A 489 -41.05 6.79 9.63
C ASP A 489 -39.87 7.55 10.28
N VAL A 490 -38.76 6.86 10.60
CA VAL A 490 -37.61 7.45 11.31
C VAL A 490 -36.31 7.21 10.56
N PHE A 491 -35.65 8.31 10.19
CA PHE A 491 -34.29 8.35 9.66
C PHE A 491 -33.36 8.93 10.73
N GLU A 492 -32.20 8.34 10.92
CA GLU A 492 -31.18 8.77 11.88
C GLU A 492 -29.94 9.22 11.09
N PRO A 493 -29.87 10.50 10.68
CA PRO A 493 -28.69 11.04 10.01
C PRO A 493 -27.51 11.01 10.97
N LYS A 494 -26.36 10.51 10.50
CA LYS A 494 -25.08 10.59 11.21
C LYS A 494 -24.19 11.69 10.65
N PHE A 495 -24.23 11.87 9.33
CA PHE A 495 -23.42 12.84 8.63
C PHE A 495 -24.26 13.57 7.58
N GLY A 496 -23.95 14.84 7.37
CA GLY A 496 -24.57 15.68 6.36
C GLY A 496 -23.53 16.56 5.67
N ILE A 497 -23.70 16.76 4.37
CA ILE A 497 -22.79 17.58 3.55
C ILE A 497 -23.57 18.31 2.46
N ILE A 498 -23.16 19.53 2.16
CA ILE A 498 -23.66 20.30 1.01
C ILE A 498 -22.72 20.01 -0.17
N VAL A 499 -23.26 19.45 -1.25
CA VAL A 499 -22.53 19.21 -2.50
C VAL A 499 -22.90 20.31 -3.48
N GLN A 500 -21.94 21.10 -3.96
CA GLN A 500 -22.23 22.29 -4.76
C GLN A 500 -21.25 22.53 -5.92
N ASN A 501 -21.65 23.29 -6.94
CA ASN A 501 -20.74 23.89 -7.94
C ASN A 501 -19.64 22.96 -8.52
N LYS A 502 -20.01 21.90 -9.24
CA LYS A 502 -19.06 20.90 -9.81
C LYS A 502 -18.30 20.05 -8.78
N ASP A 503 -18.70 20.08 -7.51
CA ASP A 503 -18.16 19.17 -6.51
C ASP A 503 -18.42 17.71 -6.91
N VAL A 504 -17.40 16.88 -6.71
CA VAL A 504 -17.47 15.43 -6.79
C VAL A 504 -17.05 14.89 -5.44
N LEU A 505 -18.04 14.52 -4.64
CA LEU A 505 -17.84 13.87 -3.36
C LEU A 505 -17.78 12.36 -3.57
N LYS A 506 -16.68 11.72 -3.16
CA LYS A 506 -16.50 10.27 -3.21
C LYS A 506 -16.31 9.73 -1.79
N ILE A 507 -17.27 8.97 -1.30
CA ILE A 507 -17.27 8.35 0.03
C ILE A 507 -17.02 6.84 -0.15
N PRO A 508 -15.85 6.30 0.25
CA PRO A 508 -15.62 4.86 0.20
C PRO A 508 -16.55 4.14 1.17
N LEU A 509 -17.19 3.06 0.72
CA LEU A 509 -18.04 2.22 1.55
C LEU A 509 -17.23 1.02 2.06
N MET A 510 -17.06 0.96 3.38
CA MET A 510 -16.50 -0.22 4.03
C MET A 510 -17.64 -1.22 4.25
N LEU A 511 -17.58 -2.34 3.54
CA LEU A 511 -18.59 -3.39 3.62
C LEU A 511 -18.17 -4.39 4.71
N GLU A 512 -19.00 -4.55 5.73
CA GLU A 512 -18.83 -5.62 6.73
C GLU A 512 -19.71 -6.80 6.35
N GLN A 513 -19.10 -7.98 6.20
CA GLN A 513 -19.85 -9.21 5.93
C GLN A 513 -20.41 -9.76 7.23
N ILE A 514 -21.73 -9.83 7.33
CA ILE A 514 -22.41 -10.48 8.45
C ILE A 514 -22.47 -11.99 8.15
N PRO A 515 -22.06 -12.88 9.08
CA PRO A 515 -22.07 -14.32 8.85
C PRO A 515 -23.48 -14.83 8.58
N THR A 516 -23.60 -15.86 7.74
CA THR A 516 -24.89 -16.48 7.40
C THR A 516 -25.54 -17.13 8.63
N PRO A 517 -26.87 -17.40 8.62
CA PRO A 517 -27.55 -18.08 9.72
C PRO A 517 -26.89 -19.40 10.15
N LYS A 518 -26.34 -20.15 9.19
CA LYS A 518 -25.62 -21.40 9.44
C LYS A 518 -24.24 -21.15 10.07
N GLU A 519 -23.39 -20.35 9.43
CA GLU A 519 -22.03 -20.08 9.92
C GLU A 519 -22.04 -19.49 11.33
N PHE A 520 -22.98 -18.58 11.62
CA PHE A 520 -23.11 -18.04 12.97
C PHE A 520 -23.54 -19.11 13.98
N ARG A 521 -24.47 -20.01 13.62
CA ARG A 521 -24.87 -21.12 14.50
C ARG A 521 -23.68 -22.04 14.79
N ASP A 522 -22.90 -22.37 13.76
CA ASP A 522 -21.72 -23.22 13.88
C ASP A 522 -20.63 -22.51 14.74
N ALA A 523 -20.42 -21.21 14.53
CA ALA A 523 -19.43 -20.42 15.28
C ALA A 523 -19.77 -20.25 16.76
N ILE A 524 -21.06 -20.17 17.13
CA ILE A 524 -21.46 -20.08 18.55
C ILE A 524 -21.68 -21.45 19.19
N ALA A 525 -21.66 -22.55 18.43
CA ALA A 525 -22.01 -23.89 18.93
C ALA A 525 -21.08 -24.37 20.05
N SER A 526 -19.81 -23.95 20.03
CA SER A 526 -18.80 -24.27 21.05
C SER A 526 -18.80 -23.31 22.24
N LEU A 527 -19.58 -22.21 22.19
CA LEU A 527 -19.64 -21.22 23.27
C LEU A 527 -20.57 -21.66 24.40
N SER A 528 -20.38 -21.11 25.61
CA SER A 528 -21.27 -21.39 26.74
C SER A 528 -22.71 -20.88 26.50
N PRO A 529 -23.74 -21.42 27.17
CA PRO A 529 -25.13 -21.00 26.95
C PRO A 529 -25.39 -19.50 27.16
N GLU A 530 -24.67 -18.85 28.09
CA GLU A 530 -24.78 -17.41 28.34
C GLU A 530 -24.13 -16.59 27.21
N GLN A 531 -22.96 -17.01 26.73
CA GLN A 531 -22.28 -16.41 25.58
C GLN A 531 -23.10 -16.57 24.30
N GLN A 532 -23.74 -17.73 24.10
CA GLN A 532 -24.66 -17.96 22.98
C GLN A 532 -25.87 -17.03 23.04
N ARG A 533 -26.47 -16.81 24.22
CA ARG A 533 -27.60 -15.87 24.37
C ARG A 533 -27.16 -14.44 24.06
N PHE A 534 -26.01 -14.00 24.58
CA PHE A 534 -25.45 -12.70 24.26
C PHE A 534 -25.17 -12.55 22.77
N ALA A 535 -24.49 -13.52 22.15
CA ALA A 535 -24.20 -13.48 20.72
C ALA A 535 -25.48 -13.46 19.88
N LYS A 536 -26.51 -14.24 20.22
CA LYS A 536 -27.82 -14.23 19.53
C LYS A 536 -28.53 -12.87 19.68
N ALA A 537 -28.51 -12.27 20.87
CA ALA A 537 -29.08 -10.95 21.10
C ALA A 537 -28.30 -9.85 20.33
N PHE A 538 -26.96 -9.89 20.40
CA PHE A 538 -26.08 -8.98 19.67
C PHE A 538 -26.27 -9.10 18.16
N ARG A 539 -26.40 -10.33 17.63
CA ARG A 539 -26.74 -10.55 16.22
C ARG A 539 -28.12 -10.01 15.86
N GLY A 540 -29.12 -10.22 16.71
CA GLY A 540 -30.45 -9.63 16.54
C GLY A 540 -30.36 -8.11 16.39
N MET A 541 -29.63 -7.45 17.30
CA MET A 541 -29.37 -6.02 17.24
C MET A 541 -28.58 -5.60 15.99
N GLN A 542 -27.58 -6.37 15.59
CA GLN A 542 -26.81 -6.12 14.36
C GLN A 542 -27.73 -6.15 13.13
N LEU A 543 -28.60 -7.16 13.02
CA LEU A 543 -29.54 -7.33 11.91
C LEU A 543 -30.60 -6.22 11.87
N GLU A 544 -31.14 -5.83 13.02
CA GLU A 544 -32.08 -4.70 13.16
C GLU A 544 -31.46 -3.35 12.73
N SER A 545 -30.13 -3.26 12.64
CA SER A 545 -29.37 -2.01 12.41
C SER A 545 -28.68 -1.87 11.06
N THR A 546 -28.98 -2.71 10.08
CA THR A 546 -28.18 -2.81 8.85
C THR A 546 -28.58 -1.86 7.71
N LEU A 547 -29.76 -1.24 7.75
CA LEU A 547 -30.24 -0.40 6.64
C LEU A 547 -29.50 0.94 6.60
N PHE A 548 -28.48 0.98 5.73
CA PHE A 548 -27.80 2.19 5.32
C PHE A 548 -28.74 3.09 4.51
N GLY A 549 -28.96 4.31 5.00
CA GLY A 549 -29.86 5.28 4.40
C GLY A 549 -29.11 6.47 3.81
N VAL A 550 -29.52 6.86 2.60
CA VAL A 550 -29.08 8.09 1.94
C VAL A 550 -30.31 8.97 1.71
N CYS A 551 -30.29 10.19 2.22
CA CYS A 551 -31.36 11.17 2.03
C CYS A 551 -30.80 12.38 1.29
N VAL A 552 -31.49 12.79 0.23
CA VAL A 552 -31.12 13.95 -0.59
C VAL A 552 -32.15 15.04 -0.40
N ILE A 553 -31.72 16.24 0.02
CA ILE A 553 -32.58 17.40 0.23
C ILE A 553 -32.18 18.49 -0.77
N GLN A 554 -33.14 18.91 -1.58
CA GLN A 554 -32.97 20.00 -2.54
C GLN A 554 -33.00 21.35 -1.83
N ILE A 555 -32.01 22.20 -2.07
CA ILE A 555 -31.83 23.45 -1.31
C ILE A 555 -32.77 24.55 -1.82
N LYS A 556 -32.87 24.76 -3.14
CA LYS A 556 -33.63 25.89 -3.71
C LYS A 556 -35.09 25.98 -3.24
N PRO A 557 -35.89 24.89 -3.27
CA PRO A 557 -37.28 24.96 -2.79
C PRO A 557 -37.39 25.33 -1.31
N GLN A 558 -36.42 24.91 -0.49
CA GLN A 558 -36.41 25.22 0.94
C GLN A 558 -36.00 26.67 1.19
N LEU A 559 -35.06 27.21 0.41
CA LEU A 559 -34.71 28.64 0.45
C LEU A 559 -35.87 29.52 0.00
N GLU A 560 -36.57 29.16 -1.08
CA GLU A 560 -37.76 29.90 -1.54
C GLU A 560 -38.82 29.96 -0.44
N LYS A 561 -39.09 28.82 0.22
CA LYS A 561 -40.03 28.74 1.34
C LYS A 561 -39.58 29.58 2.53
N LEU A 562 -38.29 29.51 2.89
CA LEU A 562 -37.72 30.25 4.01
C LEU A 562 -37.82 31.76 3.79
N LEU A 563 -37.52 32.22 2.58
CA LEU A 563 -37.52 33.63 2.18
C LEU A 563 -38.92 34.16 1.83
N LYS A 564 -39.96 33.32 1.93
CA LYS A 564 -41.36 33.62 1.55
C LYS A 564 -41.51 34.02 0.08
N LEU A 565 -40.70 33.42 -0.79
CA LEU A 565 -40.76 33.58 -2.23
C LEU A 565 -41.69 32.52 -2.87
N PRO A 566 -42.39 32.85 -3.96
CA PRO A 566 -43.10 31.85 -4.75
C PRO A 566 -42.16 30.75 -5.27
N PRO A 567 -42.68 29.53 -5.55
CA PRO A 567 -41.90 28.48 -6.19
C PRO A 567 -41.22 28.96 -7.48
N ASP A 568 -40.01 28.48 -7.74
CA ASP A 568 -39.19 28.76 -8.92
C ASP A 568 -38.65 30.20 -9.06
N SER A 569 -38.82 31.03 -8.03
CA SER A 569 -38.29 32.40 -8.00
C SER A 569 -36.77 32.44 -8.05
N LEU A 570 -36.07 31.43 -7.50
CA LEU A 570 -34.61 31.36 -7.49
C LEU A 570 -34.04 30.57 -8.69
N THR A 571 -34.88 29.96 -9.52
CA THR A 571 -34.43 29.09 -10.62
C THR A 571 -33.52 29.82 -11.62
N LYS A 572 -33.81 31.09 -11.94
CA LYS A 572 -33.02 31.92 -12.86
C LYS A 572 -31.98 32.80 -12.17
N GLU A 573 -31.94 32.80 -10.84
CA GLU A 573 -31.16 33.73 -10.02
C GLU A 573 -29.94 33.04 -9.41
N ILE A 574 -29.00 32.67 -10.27
CA ILE A 574 -27.80 31.90 -9.90
C ILE A 574 -26.96 32.67 -8.86
N LYS A 575 -26.65 33.93 -9.16
CA LYS A 575 -25.80 34.79 -8.31
C LYS A 575 -26.44 34.96 -6.93
N LEU A 576 -27.73 35.30 -6.89
CA LEU A 576 -28.47 35.48 -5.65
C LEU A 576 -28.49 34.21 -4.80
N THR A 577 -28.70 33.04 -5.42
CA THR A 577 -28.73 31.75 -4.70
C THR A 577 -27.38 31.44 -4.06
N GLN A 578 -26.27 31.71 -4.76
CA GLN A 578 -24.92 31.53 -4.23
C GLN A 578 -24.61 32.51 -3.09
N GLU A 579 -24.99 33.78 -3.24
CA GLU A 579 -24.82 34.80 -2.21
C GLU A 579 -25.63 34.44 -0.95
N LEU A 580 -26.90 34.05 -1.10
CA LEU A 580 -27.75 33.60 0.01
C LEU A 580 -27.10 32.42 0.76
N LEU A 581 -26.65 31.39 0.04
CA LEU A 581 -25.98 30.25 0.67
C LEU A 581 -24.71 30.67 1.39
N TYR A 582 -23.89 31.52 0.78
CA TYR A 582 -22.64 32.00 1.38
C TYR A 582 -22.90 32.83 2.65
N LEU A 583 -23.88 33.74 2.62
CA LEU A 583 -24.28 34.54 3.78
C LEU A 583 -24.80 33.69 4.94
N MET A 584 -25.63 32.69 4.66
CA MET A 584 -26.23 31.84 5.68
C MET A 584 -25.26 30.79 6.24
N SER A 585 -24.31 30.31 5.45
CA SER A 585 -23.33 29.31 5.89
C SER A 585 -22.08 29.92 6.53
N GLU A 586 -21.45 30.89 5.86
CA GLU A 586 -20.16 31.46 6.28
C GLU A 586 -20.34 32.51 7.38
N TYR A 587 -21.31 33.42 7.22
CA TYR A 587 -21.56 34.52 8.17
C TYR A 587 -22.69 34.21 9.15
N GLN A 588 -23.36 33.05 9.01
CA GLN A 588 -24.47 32.62 9.87
C GLN A 588 -25.57 33.69 10.00
N ILE A 589 -25.86 34.41 8.91
CA ILE A 589 -26.85 35.50 8.95
C ILE A 589 -28.26 34.92 9.18
N PRO A 590 -29.00 35.40 10.18
CA PRO A 590 -30.37 34.96 10.44
C PRO A 590 -31.26 35.14 9.20
N SER A 591 -32.09 34.14 8.92
CA SER A 591 -33.01 34.16 7.78
C SER A 591 -33.99 35.32 7.82
N ASP A 592 -34.36 35.80 9.01
CA ASP A 592 -35.33 36.88 9.17
C ASP A 592 -34.85 38.20 8.57
N LEU A 593 -33.54 38.43 8.51
CA LEU A 593 -32.93 39.62 7.89
C LEU A 593 -32.91 39.57 6.36
N LEU A 594 -33.06 38.37 5.80
CA LEU A 594 -32.99 38.12 4.35
C LEU A 594 -34.37 37.83 3.75
N SER A 595 -35.35 37.46 4.58
CA SER A 595 -36.69 37.06 4.15
C SER A 595 -37.56 38.24 3.74
N TYR A 596 -38.48 38.02 2.83
CA TYR A 596 -39.46 39.03 2.44
C TYR A 596 -40.44 39.33 3.60
N ASP A 597 -40.61 40.60 3.94
CA ASP A 597 -41.41 41.11 5.06
C ASP A 597 -42.66 41.91 4.63
N GLY A 598 -42.91 42.04 3.33
CA GLY A 598 -44.05 42.78 2.78
C GLY A 598 -45.35 41.96 2.63
N PRO A 599 -46.39 42.53 1.98
CA PRO A 599 -47.70 41.89 1.82
C PRO A 599 -47.65 40.57 1.04
N ALA A 600 -48.44 39.57 1.47
CA ALA A 600 -48.46 38.24 0.87
C ALA A 600 -48.94 38.23 -0.60
N GLU A 601 -49.78 39.19 -0.99
CA GLU A 601 -50.36 39.34 -2.34
C GLU A 601 -49.42 40.05 -3.35
N SER A 602 -48.24 40.49 -2.93
CA SER A 602 -47.30 41.19 -3.82
C SER A 602 -46.80 40.29 -4.95
N ALA A 603 -46.52 40.89 -6.12
CA ALA A 603 -46.03 40.15 -7.28
C ALA A 603 -44.68 39.48 -7.01
N SER A 604 -44.44 38.33 -7.64
CA SER A 604 -43.20 37.54 -7.47
C SER A 604 -41.93 38.38 -7.72
N VAL A 605 -41.96 39.24 -8.73
CA VAL A 605 -40.84 40.13 -9.10
C VAL A 605 -40.53 41.12 -7.99
N ASP A 606 -41.55 41.68 -7.32
CA ASP A 606 -41.38 42.66 -6.25
C ASP A 606 -40.80 42.00 -4.99
N LYS A 607 -41.27 40.79 -4.67
CA LYS A 607 -40.74 39.99 -3.56
C LYS A 607 -39.27 39.64 -3.75
N LEU A 608 -38.92 39.17 -4.95
CA LEU A 608 -37.54 38.86 -5.31
C LEU A 608 -36.65 40.09 -5.32
N GLY A 609 -37.15 41.22 -5.84
CA GLY A 609 -36.44 42.50 -5.84
C GLY A 609 -36.09 42.98 -4.43
N ARG A 610 -37.02 42.81 -3.48
CA ARG A 610 -36.78 43.16 -2.08
C ARG A 610 -35.73 42.26 -1.42
N VAL A 611 -35.80 40.95 -1.65
CA VAL A 611 -34.78 40.01 -1.13
C VAL A 611 -33.39 40.32 -1.71
N LYS A 612 -33.29 40.66 -3.00
CA LYS A 612 -32.04 41.12 -3.62
C LYS A 612 -31.48 42.38 -2.95
N GLU A 613 -32.35 43.33 -2.61
CA GLU A 613 -31.98 44.55 -1.89
C GLU A 613 -31.39 44.23 -0.51
N TYR A 614 -32.02 43.30 0.24
CA TYR A 614 -31.52 42.86 1.56
C TYR A 614 -30.17 42.17 1.46
N VAL A 615 -30.01 41.24 0.51
CA VAL A 615 -28.73 40.56 0.26
C VAL A 615 -27.64 41.55 -0.12
N ALA A 616 -27.94 42.50 -1.02
CA ALA A 616 -26.96 43.51 -1.46
C ALA A 616 -26.48 44.40 -0.30
N ARG A 617 -27.39 44.85 0.57
CA ARG A 617 -27.04 45.65 1.76
C ARG A 617 -26.13 44.89 2.72
N MET A 618 -26.43 43.61 2.96
CA MET A 618 -25.59 42.77 3.83
C MET A 618 -24.21 42.55 3.22
N GLN A 619 -24.13 42.32 1.91
CA GLN A 619 -22.86 42.16 1.21
C GLN A 619 -22.02 43.44 1.25
N GLU A 620 -22.64 44.61 1.02
CA GLU A 620 -21.97 45.91 1.11
C GLU A 620 -21.39 46.16 2.51
N MET A 621 -22.15 45.84 3.56
CA MET A 621 -21.67 45.92 4.95
C MET A 621 -20.47 45.00 5.20
N ILE A 622 -20.52 43.76 4.70
CA ILE A 622 -19.42 42.78 4.83
C ILE A 622 -18.19 43.28 4.07
N ASP A 623 -18.35 43.77 2.85
CA ASP A 623 -17.25 44.24 2.00
C ASP A 623 -16.58 45.47 2.63
N LEU A 624 -17.35 46.39 3.20
CA LEU A 624 -16.82 47.54 3.95
C LEU A 624 -16.05 47.10 5.19
N SER A 625 -16.53 46.09 5.92
CA SER A 625 -15.80 45.52 7.07
C SER A 625 -14.48 44.86 6.66
N LYS A 626 -14.46 44.12 5.55
CA LYS A 626 -13.25 43.48 5.02
C LYS A 626 -12.25 44.50 4.50
N ALA A 627 -12.71 45.53 3.80
CA ALA A 627 -11.86 46.60 3.31
C ALA A 627 -11.14 47.31 4.47
N ARG A 628 -11.86 47.60 5.55
CA ARG A 628 -11.30 48.18 6.77
C ARG A 628 -10.28 47.24 7.44
N GLN A 629 -10.57 45.94 7.54
CA GLN A 629 -9.61 44.96 8.07
C GLN A 629 -8.33 44.86 7.24
N ILE A 630 -8.44 44.93 5.91
CA ILE A 630 -7.30 44.91 4.99
C ILE A 630 -6.47 46.19 5.14
N GLU A 631 -7.12 47.35 5.30
CA GLU A 631 -6.44 48.63 5.50
C GLU A 631 -5.70 48.68 6.83
N GLU A 632 -6.34 48.26 7.93
CA GLU A 632 -5.70 48.15 9.26
C GLU A 632 -4.53 47.14 9.25
N ALA A 633 -4.62 46.05 8.47
CA ALA A 633 -3.53 45.09 8.29
C ALA A 633 -2.37 45.67 7.47
N ARG A 634 -2.66 46.40 6.40
CA ARG A 634 -1.64 47.11 5.59
C ARG A 634 -0.96 48.21 6.39
N GLU A 635 -1.70 48.94 7.20
CA GLU A 635 -1.14 49.92 8.12
C GLU A 635 -0.21 49.24 9.13
N ARG A 636 -0.62 48.14 9.76
CA ARG A 636 0.26 47.36 10.66
C ARG A 636 1.52 46.84 9.96
N GLU A 637 1.41 46.35 8.73
CA GLU A 637 2.56 45.91 7.93
C GLU A 637 3.48 47.09 7.58
N SER A 638 2.90 48.26 7.26
CA SER A 638 3.65 49.48 6.98
C SER A 638 4.35 50.04 8.22
N PHE A 639 3.72 49.97 9.40
CA PHE A 639 4.34 50.32 10.68
C PHE A 639 5.48 49.35 11.01
N ARG A 640 5.31 48.05 10.76
CA ARG A 640 6.38 47.04 10.93
C ARG A 640 7.57 47.30 9.99
N LEU A 641 7.32 47.68 8.74
CA LEU A 641 8.35 48.06 7.77
C LEU A 641 9.03 49.39 8.11
N ALA A 642 8.30 50.34 8.70
CA ALA A 642 8.83 51.62 9.18
C ALA A 642 9.72 51.45 10.43
N GLU A 643 9.34 50.58 11.36
CA GLU A 643 10.13 50.23 12.55
C GLU A 643 11.44 49.51 12.16
N ALA A 644 11.39 48.65 11.12
CA ALA A 644 12.57 48.02 10.51
C ALA A 644 13.51 49.04 9.82
N ASN A 645 12.98 50.18 9.36
CA ASN A 645 13.79 51.27 8.77
C ASN A 645 14.35 52.25 9.81
N GLN A 646 13.72 52.42 10.97
CA GLN A 646 14.22 53.27 12.07
C GLN A 646 15.47 52.69 12.77
N THR A 647 15.75 51.39 12.63
CA THR A 647 16.93 50.74 13.23
C THR A 647 18.23 50.91 12.44
N ARG A 648 18.25 51.68 11.34
CA ARG A 648 19.48 52.09 10.65
C ARG A 648 19.88 53.53 11.03
N LEU A 649 20.78 53.66 12.00
CA LEU A 649 21.43 54.94 12.32
C LEU A 649 22.40 55.36 11.19
N PRO A 650 22.44 56.65 10.81
CA PRO A 650 23.39 57.19 9.82
C PRO A 650 24.78 57.44 10.45
N PRO A 651 25.89 57.38 9.68
CA PRO A 651 27.24 57.56 10.23
C PRO A 651 27.57 59.04 10.50
N PRO A 652 28.48 59.34 11.45
CA PRO A 652 28.79 60.72 11.85
C PRO A 652 29.85 61.37 10.94
N ALA A 653 29.74 62.69 10.79
CA ALA A 653 30.66 63.55 10.04
C ALA A 653 31.94 63.90 10.83
N GLN A 654 33.10 63.92 10.16
CA GLN A 654 34.31 64.63 10.61
C GLN A 654 35.00 65.34 9.44
N SER A 655 35.57 66.50 9.78
CA SER A 655 36.04 67.57 8.91
C SER A 655 37.55 67.54 8.61
N ALA A 656 37.87 67.91 7.36
CA ALA A 656 39.00 68.72 6.87
C ALA A 656 40.47 68.24 6.98
N SER A 657 41.05 67.93 5.80
CA SER A 657 42.34 68.47 5.35
C SER A 657 42.40 68.55 3.81
N TYR A 658 42.85 69.70 3.29
CA TYR A 658 43.21 70.02 1.87
C TYR A 658 44.76 70.14 1.79
N PRO A 659 45.45 70.32 0.61
CA PRO A 659 44.95 70.61 -0.74
C PRO A 659 45.63 69.85 -1.92
N SER A 660 44.96 69.80 -3.09
CA SER A 660 45.44 70.43 -4.34
C SER A 660 44.46 70.15 -5.50
N ALA A 661 44.27 71.15 -6.34
CA ALA A 661 43.27 71.30 -7.41
C ALA A 661 43.98 71.38 -8.80
N PRO A 662 43.34 71.82 -9.90
CA PRO A 662 42.24 71.26 -10.73
C PRO A 662 42.66 71.34 -12.24
N PRO A 663 41.84 71.70 -13.28
CA PRO A 663 40.39 71.61 -13.60
C PRO A 663 40.13 70.84 -14.95
N SER A 664 38.94 70.64 -15.56
CA SER A 664 37.93 71.63 -16.01
C SER A 664 36.66 71.01 -16.71
N TYR A 665 35.48 71.61 -16.41
CA TYR A 665 34.25 71.89 -17.22
C TYR A 665 33.40 70.72 -17.81
N ALA A 666 32.10 70.48 -17.50
CA ALA A 666 30.81 71.25 -17.45
C ALA A 666 30.16 71.52 -18.85
N PRO A 667 28.82 71.76 -19.04
CA PRO A 667 27.68 71.94 -18.10
C PRO A 667 26.28 71.31 -18.50
N MET A 668 25.26 71.64 -17.66
CA MET A 668 23.79 71.33 -17.49
C MET A 668 22.84 71.82 -18.63
N PRO A 669 21.44 71.83 -18.61
CA PRO A 669 20.47 71.74 -17.47
C PRO A 669 19.00 71.17 -17.66
N MET A 670 18.31 70.96 -16.52
CA MET A 670 16.92 71.28 -16.04
C MET A 670 15.62 71.16 -16.87
N GLY A 671 14.56 70.58 -16.25
CA GLY A 671 13.29 71.28 -15.93
C GLY A 671 11.93 70.82 -16.53
N GLY A 672 10.91 70.56 -15.67
CA GLY A 672 9.52 71.04 -15.85
C GLY A 672 8.36 70.11 -16.37
N PRO A 673 7.19 70.01 -15.69
CA PRO A 673 5.94 69.26 -16.07
C PRO A 673 4.78 70.22 -16.51
N PRO A 674 3.43 69.93 -16.53
CA PRO A 674 2.54 68.75 -16.79
C PRO A 674 1.35 69.04 -17.80
N MET A 675 0.34 68.13 -17.90
CA MET A 675 -1.11 68.30 -18.28
C MET A 675 -1.68 67.71 -19.60
N PHE A 676 -2.74 66.90 -19.43
CA PHE A 676 -3.97 66.60 -20.22
C PHE A 676 -4.05 66.70 -21.76
N SER A 677 -4.46 65.59 -22.40
CA SER A 677 -5.79 65.39 -23.03
C SER A 677 -5.76 64.49 -24.29
N GLY A 678 -6.80 63.65 -24.44
CA GLY A 678 -7.39 63.38 -25.75
C GLY A 678 -7.07 62.05 -26.47
N SER A 679 -8.13 61.26 -26.66
CA SER A 679 -8.43 60.39 -27.82
C SER A 679 -7.79 58.98 -27.93
N ALA A 680 -8.65 57.98 -28.00
CA ALA A 680 -8.47 56.69 -28.70
C ALA A 680 -9.04 56.81 -30.13
N PRO A 681 -8.87 55.86 -31.09
CA PRO A 681 -8.21 54.53 -31.13
C PRO A 681 -7.21 54.44 -32.35
N PRO A 682 -6.77 53.30 -32.95
CA PRO A 682 -7.04 51.86 -32.74
C PRO A 682 -5.74 50.98 -32.65
N PRO A 683 -5.82 49.63 -32.62
CA PRO A 683 -4.80 48.78 -32.01
C PRO A 683 -3.71 48.35 -33.00
N ARG A 684 -2.49 48.16 -32.49
CA ARG A 684 -1.43 47.43 -33.21
C ARG A 684 -0.78 46.39 -32.30
N SER A 685 -1.13 45.14 -32.58
CA SER A 685 -0.27 43.95 -32.60
C SER A 685 0.83 43.82 -31.54
N ALA A 686 0.56 42.98 -30.54
CA ALA A 686 1.61 42.29 -29.79
C ALA A 686 2.25 41.18 -30.65
N PRO A 687 3.57 40.95 -30.56
CA PRO A 687 4.24 39.85 -31.24
C PRO A 687 4.03 38.52 -30.50
N ALA A 688 3.79 37.48 -31.30
CA ALA A 688 3.53 36.11 -30.90
C ALA A 688 4.73 35.44 -30.21
N ARG A 689 4.44 34.65 -29.17
CA ARG A 689 5.30 33.56 -28.70
C ARG A 689 5.05 32.30 -29.55
N PRO A 690 6.06 31.45 -29.77
CA PRO A 690 6.00 30.36 -30.74
C PRO A 690 5.05 29.22 -30.29
N SER A 691 4.20 28.80 -31.22
CA SER A 691 3.38 27.59 -31.11
C SER A 691 4.26 26.35 -31.29
N ALA A 692 4.04 25.36 -30.43
CA ALA A 692 4.56 24.01 -30.59
C ALA A 692 4.06 23.37 -31.91
N ALA A 693 4.91 22.54 -32.49
CA ALA A 693 4.73 21.87 -33.77
C ALA A 693 3.57 20.83 -33.77
N PRO A 694 2.95 20.56 -34.94
CA PRO A 694 1.95 19.51 -35.08
C PRO A 694 2.57 18.10 -35.10
N PRO A 695 1.82 17.05 -34.70
CA PRO A 695 2.27 15.67 -34.82
C PRO A 695 2.29 15.20 -36.29
N PRO A 696 3.09 14.17 -36.62
CA PRO A 696 3.21 13.67 -37.99
C PRO A 696 1.94 12.93 -38.47
N PRO A 697 1.70 12.87 -39.80
CA PRO A 697 0.52 12.20 -40.36
C PRO A 697 0.58 10.68 -40.17
N GLN A 698 -0.54 10.10 -39.72
CA GLN A 698 -0.75 8.65 -39.61
C GLN A 698 -0.75 8.00 -41.00
N ALA A 699 0.03 6.93 -41.15
CA ALA A 699 0.01 6.05 -42.31
C ALA A 699 -1.35 5.32 -42.40
N ALA A 700 -1.89 5.26 -43.63
CA ALA A 700 -3.14 4.59 -43.94
C ALA A 700 -3.07 3.08 -43.62
N VAL A 701 -4.06 2.59 -42.89
CA VAL A 701 -4.28 1.16 -42.60
C VAL A 701 -4.86 0.49 -43.85
N ALA A 702 -4.23 -0.59 -44.30
CA ALA A 702 -4.70 -1.41 -45.42
C ALA A 702 -6.03 -2.13 -45.07
N PRO A 703 -6.93 -2.37 -46.04
CA PRO A 703 -8.19 -3.06 -45.78
C PRO A 703 -7.97 -4.54 -45.44
N PRO A 704 -8.87 -5.15 -44.64
CA PRO A 704 -8.75 -6.56 -44.25
C PRO A 704 -8.97 -7.50 -45.45
N PRO A 705 -8.36 -8.70 -45.45
CA PRO A 705 -8.59 -9.71 -46.49
C PRO A 705 -10.03 -10.26 -46.41
N PRO A 706 -10.59 -10.73 -47.54
CA PRO A 706 -11.94 -11.29 -47.58
C PRO A 706 -12.04 -12.60 -46.76
N PRO A 707 -13.24 -12.94 -46.26
CA PRO A 707 -13.46 -14.14 -45.45
C PRO A 707 -13.15 -15.41 -46.24
N VAL A 708 -12.37 -16.30 -45.62
CA VAL A 708 -12.06 -17.64 -46.13
C VAL A 708 -13.34 -18.47 -46.18
N ALA A 709 -13.61 -19.09 -47.33
CA ALA A 709 -14.74 -19.98 -47.55
C ALA A 709 -14.70 -21.18 -46.59
N PRO A 710 -15.86 -21.69 -46.14
CA PRO A 710 -15.90 -22.90 -45.32
C PRO A 710 -15.36 -24.12 -46.11
N PRO A 711 -14.70 -25.07 -45.44
CA PRO A 711 -14.20 -26.27 -46.10
C PRO A 711 -15.36 -27.12 -46.66
N PRO A 712 -15.13 -27.86 -47.78
CA PRO A 712 -16.18 -28.63 -48.42
C PRO A 712 -16.63 -29.81 -47.56
N GLU A 713 -17.95 -29.95 -47.41
CA GLU A 713 -18.56 -31.18 -46.89
C GLU A 713 -18.08 -32.39 -47.71
N SER A 714 -17.59 -33.40 -47.00
CA SER A 714 -17.28 -34.72 -47.55
C SER A 714 -18.12 -35.77 -46.80
N PRO A 715 -18.46 -36.89 -47.46
CA PRO A 715 -19.85 -37.33 -47.58
C PRO A 715 -20.32 -38.22 -46.43
N ARG A 716 -21.64 -38.16 -46.20
CA ARG A 716 -22.41 -39.10 -45.39
C ARG A 716 -22.15 -40.53 -45.84
N SER A 717 -21.73 -41.39 -44.91
CA SER A 717 -21.90 -42.84 -44.99
C SER A 717 -22.73 -43.36 -43.82
N ALA A 718 -23.63 -44.27 -44.19
CA ALA A 718 -24.79 -44.74 -43.48
C ALA A 718 -24.52 -45.60 -42.21
N THR A 719 -25.51 -45.51 -41.30
CA THR A 719 -26.09 -46.59 -40.46
C THR A 719 -25.21 -47.38 -39.49
N ARG A 720 -25.52 -47.26 -38.18
CA ARG A 720 -25.99 -48.41 -37.39
C ARG A 720 -26.81 -47.98 -36.16
N THR A 721 -27.78 -48.85 -35.87
CA THR A 721 -28.98 -48.78 -35.04
C THR A 721 -28.73 -48.86 -33.52
N GLU A 722 -29.78 -48.52 -32.75
CA GLU A 722 -30.10 -48.94 -31.37
C GLU A 722 -29.37 -48.19 -30.23
N GLN A 723 -29.99 -47.78 -29.11
CA GLN A 723 -31.20 -48.23 -28.42
C GLN A 723 -31.70 -47.10 -27.49
N HIS A 724 -33.02 -46.98 -27.35
CA HIS A 724 -33.71 -46.13 -26.37
C HIS A 724 -33.60 -46.74 -24.96
N MET A 725 -33.16 -45.96 -23.97
CA MET A 725 -33.49 -46.19 -22.55
C MET A 725 -33.94 -44.87 -21.91
N ALA A 726 -35.16 -44.89 -21.36
CA ALA A 726 -35.79 -43.81 -20.63
C ALA A 726 -35.15 -43.61 -19.24
N PRO A 727 -35.09 -42.39 -18.69
CA PRO A 727 -34.78 -42.19 -17.29
C PRO A 727 -36.05 -42.29 -16.44
N GLN A 728 -35.99 -43.18 -15.45
CA GLN A 728 -36.99 -43.38 -14.40
C GLN A 728 -37.12 -42.13 -13.51
N SER A 729 -38.36 -41.80 -13.20
CA SER A 729 -38.77 -40.87 -12.15
C SER A 729 -38.51 -41.48 -10.76
N SER A 730 -37.73 -40.80 -9.93
CA SER A 730 -37.75 -40.98 -8.48
C SER A 730 -38.23 -39.69 -7.82
N SER A 731 -39.43 -39.80 -7.24
CA SER A 731 -40.06 -38.85 -6.33
C SER A 731 -39.25 -38.72 -5.04
N ILE A 732 -38.92 -37.49 -4.65
CA ILE A 732 -38.55 -37.15 -3.27
C ILE A 732 -39.55 -36.11 -2.79
N ASP A 733 -40.42 -36.55 -1.88
CA ASP A 733 -41.29 -35.71 -1.07
C ASP A 733 -40.45 -34.72 -0.25
N GLY A 734 -40.82 -33.45 -0.33
CA GLY A 734 -40.31 -32.40 0.54
C GLY A 734 -41.45 -31.42 0.82
N ASP A 735 -41.98 -31.48 2.04
CA ASP A 735 -42.96 -30.52 2.55
C ASP A 735 -42.41 -29.08 2.50
N PRO A 736 -43.23 -28.08 2.14
CA PRO A 736 -42.81 -26.69 2.12
C PRO A 736 -42.77 -26.12 3.55
N VAL A 737 -41.59 -25.61 3.93
CA VAL A 737 -41.39 -24.87 5.19
C VAL A 737 -41.99 -23.46 5.08
N ASP A 738 -42.91 -23.15 6.00
CA ASP A 738 -43.54 -21.85 6.19
C ASP A 738 -42.55 -20.81 6.76
N TYR A 739 -42.40 -19.69 6.07
CA TYR A 739 -41.45 -18.59 6.39
C TYR A 739 -42.11 -17.45 7.17
N THR A 740 -42.94 -17.74 8.16
CA THR A 740 -43.50 -16.70 9.04
C THR A 740 -43.49 -17.09 10.52
N LYS A 741 -42.31 -17.20 11.14
CA LYS A 741 -42.10 -16.93 12.57
C LYS A 741 -40.71 -16.38 12.87
#